data_AF-A0A845F6K1-F1
#
_entry.id   AF-A0A845F6K1-F1
#
_cell.length_a   1.000
_cell.length_b   1.000
_cell.length_c   1.000
_cell.angle_alpha   90.00
_cell.angle_beta   90.00
_cell.angle_gamma   90.00
#
_symmetry.space_group_name_H-M   'P 1'
#
loop_
_entity.id
_entity.type
_entity.pdbx_description
1 polymer ?
#
loop_
_entity_poly.entity_id
_entity_poly.type
_entity_poly.pdbx_seq_one_letter_code
_entity_poly.pdbx_strand_id
1 'polypeptide(L)'
;MGIYSINVWPILPFLSRNGSIIDAYISSRRILMKKITGLFLTLTLAFSLFPYQAFAAVGDSVTLASNENYPCAKSDAEVTCSDINEMLTEGALERGIPPEVAKAVAFAESTWKQWVDEDQTEPNIQDDGGIGIMQVTDGGYDVGRLKNDIQYNINVGLDILNDKWNLGVRGVIPTVNDNSKDTIEHWYFAVLAYNGVKEVNSPIKREDGEVNESAYQEKVFGVIEEYNNGLELKTLPLEKDDFTYDPNDKDTTLNFNKMLYQVPAPLTDSRQMYKAEDKALTIEGTMLRDTKNGQGGEKLEQREVVDIKDATIYYDTSDQSPGRHWVRYHVKLEDGREGFVASGAIEPVTSRLKGETRIETAIDISEKGWQNGADTVVLAKAFDFPDALAGAPLAYKYDAPILLTRTGSLNPSTKEEIERLHADRVIILGSVGAVSKDVEDELTAMNLDDVTRIGGKDRYETAQMIADNLGSDKGEVVLTTGLNYPDALAVAPYAARQGLPILLTRPQSAPAATKDALKDQSQVYVIGGDDVVSDAVLEEFNGRVDRISGPTRFETAADIIDTFDLGNQQALVATGYNYADALTGSVLAAKKNAPLLLVRENNIPAAMERTISTRQIHNYILLGGSDVVDVADPLAELAENMMQ
;
A
#
# COMPACT_ATOMS: atom_id res chain seq x y z
N MET A 1 14.04 47.52 44.18
CA MET A 1 15.32 46.89 44.54
C MET A 1 16.03 46.54 43.24
N GLY A 2 17.19 47.14 42.99
CA GLY A 2 17.86 47.27 41.68
C GLY A 2 18.38 45.96 41.08
N ILE A 3 18.53 45.78 39.76
CA ILE A 3 19.14 46.57 38.65
C ILE A 3 20.66 46.31 38.48
N TYR A 4 20.98 45.64 37.36
CA TYR A 4 22.09 45.86 36.37
C TYR A 4 23.57 45.50 36.68
N SER A 5 24.12 44.61 35.83
CA SER A 5 25.13 44.88 34.77
C SER A 5 26.62 45.20 35.04
N ILE A 6 27.47 44.41 34.34
CA ILE A 6 28.59 44.77 33.40
C ILE A 6 29.85 45.53 33.93
N ASN A 7 31.05 44.97 33.67
CA ASN A 7 32.25 45.55 32.97
C ASN A 7 33.60 45.00 33.53
N VAL A 8 34.47 44.32 32.75
CA VAL A 8 35.49 44.76 31.74
C VAL A 8 36.89 45.06 32.34
N TRP A 9 37.86 44.15 32.07
CA TRP A 9 39.31 44.31 31.69
C TRP A 9 40.30 45.12 32.60
N PRO A 10 41.64 45.11 32.38
CA PRO A 10 42.60 44.10 31.86
C PRO A 10 43.96 44.04 32.64
N ILE A 11 44.97 43.32 32.09
CA ILE A 11 46.43 43.65 31.97
C ILE A 11 47.39 42.47 32.30
N LEU A 12 48.07 41.98 31.24
CA LEU A 12 49.34 41.20 31.14
C LEU A 12 50.57 42.05 31.58
N PRO A 13 51.85 41.59 31.69
CA PRO A 13 52.47 40.36 31.14
C PRO A 13 53.62 39.66 31.95
N PHE A 14 54.08 38.52 31.38
CA PHE A 14 55.49 38.07 31.14
C PHE A 14 56.20 37.00 32.02
N LEU A 15 56.49 35.86 31.33
CA LEU A 15 57.63 34.90 31.36
C LEU A 15 57.92 34.06 32.64
N SER A 16 58.29 32.77 32.61
CA SER A 16 58.83 31.88 31.55
C SER A 16 58.72 30.37 31.88
N ARG A 17 58.71 29.55 30.80
CA ARG A 17 59.34 28.23 30.57
C ARG A 17 58.75 26.90 31.13
N ASN A 18 58.41 26.09 30.11
CA ASN A 18 58.67 24.66 29.88
C ASN A 18 57.78 23.59 30.56
N GLY A 19 57.14 22.79 29.70
CA GLY A 19 56.66 21.44 30.00
C GLY A 19 55.26 21.17 29.44
N SER A 20 55.18 20.28 28.44
CA SER A 20 54.03 19.92 27.57
C SER A 20 52.66 19.63 28.23
N ILE A 21 51.59 20.09 27.58
CA ILE A 21 50.14 19.83 27.77
C ILE A 21 49.62 19.35 26.39
N ILE A 22 49.00 18.17 26.22
CA ILE A 22 47.63 17.69 26.55
C ILE A 22 46.53 18.23 25.59
N ASP A 23 45.80 17.26 25.00
CA ASP A 23 44.40 17.16 24.55
C ASP A 23 43.73 17.95 23.38
N ALA A 24 43.07 17.11 22.56
CA ALA A 24 41.66 17.12 22.13
C ALA A 24 41.12 18.08 21.04
N TYR A 25 40.89 17.45 19.88
CA TYR A 25 39.61 17.27 19.15
C TYR A 25 38.97 18.39 18.29
N ILE A 26 38.68 17.97 17.05
CA ILE A 26 37.73 18.45 16.03
C ILE A 26 38.16 19.64 15.15
N SER A 27 38.44 19.35 13.86
CA SER A 27 37.66 19.83 12.70
C SER A 27 38.41 19.72 11.36
N SER A 28 37.73 19.12 10.37
CA SER A 28 37.73 19.49 8.93
C SER A 28 38.88 19.14 7.98
N ARG A 29 38.49 18.33 6.98
CA ARG A 29 38.65 18.47 5.51
C ARG A 29 40.04 18.58 4.86
N ARG A 30 40.23 17.72 3.85
CA ARG A 30 40.70 18.03 2.47
C ARG A 30 41.69 19.20 2.30
N ILE A 31 42.87 18.86 1.76
CA ILE A 31 43.59 19.47 0.60
C ILE A 31 45.10 19.51 0.89
N LEU A 32 45.92 18.99 -0.03
CA LEU A 32 47.21 19.61 -0.29
C LEU A 32 47.53 19.64 -1.79
N MET A 33 47.35 20.83 -2.36
CA MET A 33 47.91 21.26 -3.64
C MET A 33 49.26 21.92 -3.37
N LYS A 34 50.29 21.69 -4.22
CA LYS A 34 51.36 22.68 -4.46
C LYS A 34 51.84 22.58 -5.92
N LYS A 35 51.67 23.70 -6.64
CA LYS A 35 52.17 23.99 -7.99
C LYS A 35 53.67 24.32 -7.98
N ILE A 36 54.37 24.06 -9.08
CA ILE A 36 55.32 24.97 -9.76
C ILE A 36 55.48 24.53 -11.24
N THR A 37 55.64 25.54 -12.09
CA THR A 37 55.61 25.76 -13.55
C THR A 37 56.70 25.11 -14.45
N GLY A 38 56.41 24.92 -15.76
CA GLY A 38 57.44 25.03 -16.83
C GLY A 38 57.28 24.25 -18.16
N LEU A 39 56.58 24.84 -19.15
CA LEU A 39 56.73 24.88 -20.63
C LEU A 39 57.54 23.83 -21.48
N PHE A 40 56.84 23.22 -22.47
CA PHE A 40 57.18 22.77 -23.86
C PHE A 40 58.49 21.98 -24.20
N LEU A 41 58.35 20.76 -24.79
CA LEU A 41 58.62 20.43 -26.23
C LEU A 41 58.38 18.93 -26.56
N THR A 42 57.60 18.69 -27.63
CA THR A 42 57.53 17.55 -28.58
C THR A 42 58.15 16.17 -28.26
N LEU A 43 57.33 15.10 -28.33
CA LEU A 43 57.59 13.95 -29.20
C LEU A 43 56.31 13.13 -29.46
N THR A 44 55.92 13.05 -30.72
CA THR A 44 54.94 12.09 -31.28
C THR A 44 55.54 10.69 -31.39
N LEU A 45 54.79 9.67 -30.96
CA LEU A 45 54.50 8.37 -31.63
C LEU A 45 54.27 7.27 -30.57
N ALA A 46 53.03 6.77 -30.51
CA ALA A 46 52.68 5.36 -30.64
C ALA A 46 51.26 5.17 -30.10
N PHE A 47 50.30 5.17 -31.02
CA PHE A 47 48.98 4.61 -30.79
C PHE A 47 49.11 3.07 -30.66
N SER A 48 48.21 2.51 -29.88
CA SER A 48 47.76 1.10 -29.82
C SER A 48 48.27 0.24 -28.64
N LEU A 49 47.25 -0.34 -27.98
CA LEU A 49 47.24 -1.50 -27.08
C LEU A 49 47.56 -1.25 -25.60
N PHE A 50 46.56 -0.77 -24.85
CA PHE A 50 46.15 -1.36 -23.55
C PHE A 50 44.69 -0.96 -23.27
N PRO A 51 43.77 -1.91 -23.02
CA PRO A 51 42.41 -1.61 -22.61
C PRO A 51 42.40 -1.06 -21.18
N TYR A 52 41.56 -0.05 -20.95
CA TYR A 52 41.16 0.40 -19.63
C TYR A 52 40.59 -0.81 -18.86
N GLN A 53 41.26 -1.21 -17.78
CA GLN A 53 40.64 -2.08 -16.78
C GLN A 53 39.58 -1.24 -16.06
N ALA A 54 38.33 -1.42 -16.48
CA ALA A 54 37.22 -1.28 -15.57
C ALA A 54 37.46 -2.23 -14.39
N PHE A 55 37.23 -1.75 -13.17
CA PHE A 55 37.03 -2.64 -12.04
C PHE A 55 35.79 -3.48 -12.36
N ALA A 56 36.02 -4.68 -12.88
CA ALA A 56 35.03 -5.74 -12.83
C ALA A 56 34.84 -6.06 -11.35
N ALA A 57 33.68 -5.70 -10.80
CA ALA A 57 33.14 -6.49 -9.71
C ALA A 57 33.11 -7.93 -10.22
N VAL A 58 33.71 -8.84 -9.46
CA VAL A 58 33.63 -10.27 -9.71
C VAL A 58 32.19 -10.66 -9.41
N GLY A 59 31.31 -10.38 -10.37
CA GLY A 59 30.05 -11.07 -10.52
C GLY A 59 30.40 -12.38 -11.22
N ASP A 60 30.50 -13.44 -10.44
CA ASP A 60 30.32 -14.77 -11.01
C ASP A 60 28.96 -14.74 -11.72
N SER A 61 28.99 -14.88 -13.04
CA SER A 61 27.82 -15.26 -13.81
C SER A 61 27.22 -16.49 -13.14
N VAL A 62 26.10 -16.32 -12.44
CA VAL A 62 25.35 -17.42 -11.86
C VAL A 62 24.92 -18.31 -13.02
N THR A 63 25.65 -19.40 -13.17
CA THR A 63 25.14 -20.58 -13.84
C THR A 63 23.91 -21.00 -13.05
N LEU A 64 22.75 -21.11 -13.72
CA LEU A 64 21.57 -21.76 -13.16
C LEU A 64 22.04 -23.04 -12.46
N ALA A 65 21.93 -23.05 -11.13
CA ALA A 65 22.39 -24.18 -10.33
C ALA A 65 21.79 -25.46 -10.91
N SER A 66 22.63 -26.46 -11.16
CA SER A 66 22.21 -27.77 -11.63
C SER A 66 21.08 -28.33 -10.76
N ASN A 67 20.07 -28.95 -11.39
CA ASN A 67 18.87 -29.53 -10.77
C ASN A 67 19.08 -30.45 -9.56
N GLU A 68 20.30 -30.91 -9.30
CA GLU A 68 20.62 -31.88 -8.24
C GLU A 68 20.55 -31.31 -6.81
N ASN A 69 20.44 -29.99 -6.62
CA ASN A 69 20.42 -29.36 -5.29
C ASN A 69 19.02 -28.90 -4.81
N TYR A 70 17.96 -29.12 -5.57
CA TYR A 70 16.61 -28.74 -5.17
C TYR A 70 15.81 -29.96 -4.69
N PRO A 71 15.31 -29.96 -3.46
CA PRO A 71 14.73 -31.17 -2.88
C PRO A 71 13.34 -31.54 -3.41
N CYS A 72 12.64 -30.64 -4.12
CA CYS A 72 11.37 -30.93 -4.81
C CYS A 72 11.53 -31.31 -6.30
N ALA A 73 12.77 -31.43 -6.80
CA ALA A 73 13.12 -31.23 -8.22
C ALA A 73 12.85 -32.37 -9.22
N LYS A 74 12.07 -33.39 -8.87
CA LYS A 74 11.78 -34.49 -9.81
C LYS A 74 10.43 -34.31 -10.49
N SER A 75 10.43 -34.21 -11.83
CA SER A 75 9.21 -34.11 -12.65
C SER A 75 8.35 -35.37 -12.67
N ASP A 76 8.89 -36.51 -12.22
CA ASP A 76 8.18 -37.78 -12.08
C ASP A 76 7.69 -38.07 -10.65
N ALA A 77 7.87 -37.14 -9.71
CA ALA A 77 7.32 -37.24 -8.36
C ALA A 77 5.78 -37.14 -8.37
N GLU A 78 5.13 -37.74 -7.36
CA GLU A 78 3.67 -37.63 -7.20
C GLU A 78 3.23 -36.18 -6.95
N VAL A 79 4.02 -35.43 -6.17
CA VAL A 79 3.90 -33.97 -6.00
C VAL A 79 5.19 -33.30 -6.47
N THR A 80 5.12 -32.47 -7.51
CA THR A 80 6.27 -31.76 -8.10
C THR A 80 6.49 -30.38 -7.48
N CYS A 81 7.65 -29.73 -7.71
CA CYS A 81 7.83 -28.31 -7.34
C CYS A 81 6.78 -27.40 -7.99
N SER A 82 6.28 -27.74 -9.19
CA SER A 82 5.27 -26.94 -9.89
C SER A 82 3.95 -27.00 -9.13
N ASP A 83 3.55 -28.19 -8.67
CA ASP A 83 2.35 -28.39 -7.85
C ASP A 83 2.48 -27.65 -6.51
N ILE A 84 3.66 -27.69 -5.87
CA ILE A 84 3.91 -26.95 -4.63
C ILE A 84 3.81 -25.43 -4.84
N ASN A 85 4.40 -24.93 -5.92
CA ASN A 85 4.32 -23.52 -6.30
C ASN A 85 2.86 -23.11 -6.52
N GLU A 86 2.07 -23.93 -7.21
CA GLU A 86 0.63 -23.74 -7.40
C GLU A 86 -0.13 -23.72 -6.07
N MET A 87 -0.01 -24.76 -5.25
CA MET A 87 -0.70 -24.85 -3.95
C MET A 87 -0.38 -23.68 -3.01
N LEU A 88 0.89 -23.25 -2.95
CA LEU A 88 1.30 -22.08 -2.16
C LEU A 88 0.76 -20.77 -2.75
N THR A 89 0.75 -20.64 -4.08
CA THR A 89 0.22 -19.44 -4.74
C THR A 89 -1.27 -19.30 -4.48
N GLU A 90 -2.05 -20.34 -4.78
CA GLU A 90 -3.50 -20.32 -4.66
C GLU A 90 -3.91 -20.15 -3.20
N GLY A 91 -3.31 -20.93 -2.28
CA GLY A 91 -3.59 -20.81 -0.85
C GLY A 91 -3.27 -19.43 -0.30
N ALA A 92 -2.23 -18.76 -0.81
CA ALA A 92 -1.87 -17.40 -0.41
C ALA A 92 -2.87 -16.36 -0.96
N LEU A 93 -3.24 -16.48 -2.24
CA LEU A 93 -4.23 -15.60 -2.88
C LEU A 93 -5.59 -15.66 -2.19
N GLU A 94 -6.05 -16.85 -1.80
CA GLU A 94 -7.29 -17.04 -1.03
C GLU A 94 -7.32 -16.25 0.28
N ARG A 95 -6.16 -15.96 0.87
CA ARG A 95 -6.00 -15.26 2.15
C ARG A 95 -5.57 -13.80 1.99
N GLY A 96 -5.34 -13.36 0.75
CA GLY A 96 -4.75 -12.06 0.44
C GLY A 96 -3.31 -11.92 0.94
N ILE A 97 -2.55 -13.01 0.99
CA ILE A 97 -1.11 -13.00 1.29
C ILE A 97 -0.36 -12.89 -0.04
N PRO A 98 0.63 -11.99 -0.19
CA PRO A 98 1.52 -12.00 -1.35
C PRO A 98 2.12 -13.39 -1.54
N PRO A 99 1.91 -14.06 -2.70
CA PRO A 99 2.47 -15.37 -2.96
C PRO A 99 3.98 -15.43 -2.79
N GLU A 100 4.69 -14.32 -3.07
CA GLU A 100 6.12 -14.18 -2.82
C GLU A 100 6.49 -14.43 -1.35
N VAL A 101 5.73 -13.85 -0.42
CA VAL A 101 5.93 -13.99 1.03
C VAL A 101 5.61 -15.41 1.47
N ALA A 102 4.46 -15.96 1.06
CA ALA A 102 4.04 -17.32 1.41
C ALA A 102 5.07 -18.37 0.97
N LYS A 103 5.53 -18.27 -0.28
CA LYS A 103 6.55 -19.15 -0.87
C LYS A 103 7.88 -19.06 -0.16
N ALA A 104 8.32 -17.83 0.14
CA ALA A 104 9.58 -17.60 0.82
C ALA A 104 9.57 -18.08 2.28
N VAL A 105 8.45 -17.94 2.99
CA VAL A 105 8.24 -18.54 4.32
C VAL A 105 8.36 -20.06 4.22
N ALA A 106 7.58 -20.72 3.35
CA ALA A 106 7.66 -22.16 3.15
C ALA A 106 9.08 -22.65 2.79
N PHE A 107 9.80 -21.85 2.00
CA PHE A 107 11.17 -22.16 1.58
C PHE A 107 12.17 -21.97 2.72
N ALA A 108 12.06 -20.90 3.52
CA ALA A 108 12.90 -20.67 4.68
C ALA A 108 12.69 -21.74 5.76
N GLU A 109 11.46 -22.23 5.91
CA GLU A 109 11.11 -23.28 6.86
C GLU A 109 11.66 -24.66 6.48
N SER A 110 11.53 -25.05 5.22
CA SER A 110 11.78 -26.44 4.82
C SER A 110 12.43 -26.62 3.45
N THR A 111 12.77 -25.56 2.74
CA THR A 111 13.15 -25.59 1.32
C THR A 111 12.08 -26.29 0.45
N TRP A 112 10.80 -26.04 0.77
CA TRP A 112 9.63 -26.69 0.17
C TRP A 112 9.55 -28.22 0.38
N LYS A 113 10.05 -28.73 1.51
CA LYS A 113 10.01 -30.16 1.84
C LYS A 113 8.85 -30.50 2.76
N GLN A 114 7.82 -31.15 2.22
CA GLN A 114 6.84 -31.87 3.04
C GLN A 114 7.40 -33.23 3.52
N TRP A 115 8.25 -33.87 2.72
CA TRP A 115 8.87 -35.17 3.00
C TRP A 115 10.39 -35.10 2.95
N VAL A 116 11.08 -36.00 3.66
CA VAL A 116 12.56 -36.08 3.68
C VAL A 116 13.13 -37.07 2.68
N ASP A 117 12.31 -38.01 2.21
CA ASP A 117 12.63 -39.03 1.23
C ASP A 117 12.07 -38.68 -0.16
N GLU A 118 12.69 -39.24 -1.19
CA GLU A 118 12.29 -39.01 -2.59
C GLU A 118 10.96 -39.70 -2.96
N ASP A 119 10.59 -40.75 -2.24
CA ASP A 119 9.35 -41.52 -2.47
C ASP A 119 8.12 -40.86 -1.82
N GLN A 120 8.29 -39.71 -1.14
CA GLN A 120 7.23 -38.94 -0.49
C GLN A 120 6.47 -39.73 0.60
N THR A 121 7.20 -40.53 1.39
CA THR A 121 6.60 -41.42 2.40
C THR A 121 6.94 -41.05 3.85
N GLU A 122 8.06 -40.38 4.08
CA GLU A 122 8.55 -39.99 5.40
C GLU A 122 8.36 -38.47 5.61
N PRO A 123 7.42 -38.06 6.49
CA PRO A 123 7.14 -36.64 6.69
C PRO A 123 8.35 -35.91 7.28
N ASN A 124 8.56 -34.68 6.82
CA ASN A 124 9.59 -33.80 7.36
C ASN A 124 9.19 -33.31 8.75
N ILE A 125 9.92 -33.76 9.78
CA ILE A 125 9.70 -33.36 11.17
C ILE A 125 11.04 -32.93 11.76
N GLN A 126 11.14 -31.67 12.17
CA GLN A 126 12.36 -31.11 12.76
C GLN A 126 12.48 -31.42 14.27
N ASP A 127 13.67 -31.25 14.83
CA ASP A 127 13.98 -31.53 16.24
C ASP A 127 13.16 -30.69 17.23
N ASP A 128 12.70 -29.52 16.80
CA ASP A 128 11.82 -28.63 17.59
C ASP A 128 10.33 -29.02 17.52
N GLY A 129 10.00 -30.07 16.75
CA GLY A 129 8.65 -30.58 16.56
C GLY A 129 7.89 -29.94 15.39
N GLY A 130 8.52 -29.08 14.59
CA GLY A 130 7.92 -28.54 13.37
C GLY A 130 7.56 -29.64 12.36
N ILE A 131 6.38 -29.56 11.77
CA ILE A 131 5.85 -30.60 10.86
C ILE A 131 5.64 -30.06 9.45
N GLY A 132 6.19 -30.76 8.47
CA GLY A 132 5.91 -30.61 7.04
C GLY A 132 6.49 -29.34 6.41
N ILE A 133 5.94 -28.96 5.27
CA ILE A 133 6.48 -27.88 4.43
C ILE A 133 6.46 -26.51 5.12
N MET A 134 5.44 -26.24 5.94
CA MET A 134 5.31 -24.97 6.68
C MET A 134 5.88 -25.03 8.11
N GLN A 135 6.46 -26.17 8.52
CA GLN A 135 7.03 -26.41 9.86
C GLN A 135 6.08 -26.03 11.01
N VAL A 136 4.83 -26.49 10.91
CA VAL A 136 3.78 -26.15 11.89
C VAL A 136 4.12 -26.76 13.25
N THR A 137 4.25 -25.91 14.27
CA THR A 137 4.46 -26.28 15.69
C THR A 137 3.27 -25.97 16.59
N ASP A 138 2.35 -25.10 16.14
CA ASP A 138 1.18 -24.68 16.90
C ASP A 138 0.21 -25.85 17.16
N GLY A 139 -0.38 -25.89 18.36
CA GLY A 139 -1.34 -26.91 18.76
C GLY A 139 -2.76 -26.67 18.23
N GLY A 140 -3.61 -27.71 18.25
CA GLY A 140 -5.02 -27.60 17.85
C GLY A 140 -5.36 -28.12 16.46
N TYR A 141 -4.36 -28.58 15.70
CA TYR A 141 -4.52 -29.13 14.35
C TYR A 141 -4.41 -30.65 14.32
N ASP A 142 -4.96 -31.27 13.25
CA ASP A 142 -4.81 -32.71 13.01
C ASP A 142 -3.36 -33.04 12.60
N VAL A 143 -2.60 -33.58 13.55
CA VAL A 143 -1.20 -34.00 13.36
C VAL A 143 -1.04 -35.08 12.27
N GLY A 144 -2.03 -35.96 12.11
CA GLY A 144 -2.01 -36.99 11.07
C GLY A 144 -2.09 -36.37 9.68
N ARG A 145 -2.94 -35.35 9.51
CA ARG A 145 -3.02 -34.59 8.25
C ARG A 145 -1.81 -33.70 8.03
N LEU A 146 -1.29 -33.00 9.05
CA LEU A 146 -0.07 -32.17 8.91
C LEU A 146 1.12 -32.96 8.34
N LYS A 147 1.21 -34.26 8.65
CA LYS A 147 2.27 -35.15 8.14
C LYS A 147 2.04 -35.63 6.70
N ASN A 148 0.80 -35.91 6.32
CA ASN A 148 0.51 -36.70 5.12
C ASN A 148 -0.29 -35.95 4.04
N ASP A 149 -0.86 -34.79 4.36
CA ASP A 149 -1.69 -33.97 3.48
C ASP A 149 -0.98 -32.61 3.32
N ILE A 150 -0.22 -32.48 2.23
CA ILE A 150 0.59 -31.29 1.96
C ILE A 150 -0.28 -30.03 1.85
N GLN A 151 -1.44 -30.12 1.22
CA GLN A 151 -2.35 -28.99 1.08
C GLN A 151 -2.87 -28.54 2.45
N TYR A 152 -3.20 -29.49 3.33
CA TYR A 152 -3.58 -29.16 4.70
C TYR A 152 -2.44 -28.51 5.48
N ASN A 153 -1.21 -29.01 5.34
CA ASN A 153 -0.03 -28.40 5.97
C ASN A 153 0.19 -26.96 5.50
N ILE A 154 0.14 -26.74 4.18
CA ILE A 154 0.22 -25.41 3.55
C ILE A 154 -0.86 -24.49 4.12
N ASN A 155 -2.12 -24.91 4.06
CA ASN A 155 -3.25 -24.08 4.49
C ASN A 155 -3.12 -23.67 5.97
N VAL A 156 -2.73 -24.61 6.85
CA VAL A 156 -2.50 -24.31 8.28
C VAL A 156 -1.36 -23.30 8.46
N GLY A 157 -0.23 -23.47 7.77
CA GLY A 157 0.87 -22.51 7.85
C GLY A 157 0.48 -21.11 7.36
N LEU A 158 -0.28 -21.03 6.27
CA LEU A 158 -0.77 -19.75 5.74
C LEU A 158 -1.80 -19.09 6.67
N ASP A 159 -2.66 -19.89 7.32
CA ASP A 159 -3.58 -19.39 8.36
C ASP A 159 -2.79 -18.79 9.53
N ILE A 160 -1.74 -19.48 10.00
CA ILE A 160 -0.86 -18.97 11.07
C ILE A 160 -0.18 -17.67 10.65
N LEU A 161 0.34 -17.57 9.42
CA LEU A 161 0.96 -16.35 8.90
C LEU A 161 -0.03 -15.18 8.86
N ASN A 162 -1.26 -15.42 8.40
CA ASN A 162 -2.33 -14.42 8.42
C ASN A 162 -2.73 -14.02 9.86
N ASP A 163 -2.72 -14.96 10.81
CA ASP A 163 -2.92 -14.66 12.22
C ASP A 163 -1.80 -13.77 12.79
N LYS A 164 -0.55 -13.97 12.35
CA LYS A 164 0.56 -13.08 12.72
C LYS A 164 0.40 -11.68 12.13
N TRP A 165 -0.05 -11.57 10.89
CA TRP A 165 -0.43 -10.28 10.30
C TRP A 165 -1.48 -9.55 11.14
N ASN A 166 -2.50 -10.28 11.61
CA ASN A 166 -3.55 -9.72 12.47
C ASN A 166 -3.05 -9.27 13.86
N LEU A 167 -1.82 -9.61 14.27
CA LEU A 167 -1.19 -8.98 15.43
C LEU A 167 -0.85 -7.52 15.17
N GLY A 168 -0.43 -7.17 13.95
CA GLY A 168 -0.12 -5.79 13.55
C GLY A 168 -1.38 -4.92 13.55
N VAL A 169 -2.48 -5.46 13.01
CA VAL A 169 -3.80 -4.82 13.04
C VAL A 169 -4.26 -4.51 14.48
N ARG A 170 -3.95 -5.41 15.43
CA ARG A 170 -4.27 -5.25 16.86
C ARG A 170 -3.28 -4.37 17.62
N GLY A 171 -2.25 -3.83 16.96
CA GLY A 171 -1.20 -3.03 17.60
C GLY A 171 -0.31 -3.82 18.57
N VAL A 172 -0.17 -5.13 18.36
CA VAL A 172 0.68 -6.02 19.19
C VAL A 172 2.11 -6.07 18.64
N ILE A 173 2.25 -6.01 17.31
CA ILE A 173 3.54 -5.90 16.62
C ILE A 173 3.56 -4.64 15.75
N PRO A 174 4.74 -4.13 15.37
CA PRO A 174 4.83 -2.94 14.53
C PRO A 174 4.26 -3.16 13.12
N THR A 175 3.89 -2.06 12.47
CA THR A 175 3.46 -2.05 11.07
C THR A 175 4.29 -1.07 10.24
N VAL A 176 4.22 -1.23 8.91
CA VAL A 176 4.87 -0.36 7.94
C VAL A 176 3.79 0.40 7.17
N ASN A 177 3.97 1.72 7.00
CA ASN A 177 3.09 2.63 6.28
C ASN A 177 1.60 2.42 6.62
N ASP A 178 0.77 2.09 5.62
CA ASP A 178 -0.67 1.85 5.74
C ASP A 178 -1.02 0.40 6.06
N ASN A 179 -0.03 -0.49 6.20
CA ASN A 179 -0.20 -1.92 6.42
C ASN A 179 -1.12 -2.57 5.37
N SER A 180 -0.95 -2.22 4.10
CA SER A 180 -1.62 -2.87 2.95
C SER A 180 -1.10 -4.30 2.73
N LYS A 181 -1.99 -5.29 2.59
CA LYS A 181 -1.60 -6.70 2.37
C LYS A 181 -0.89 -6.95 1.04
N ASP A 182 -1.13 -6.14 0.02
CA ASP A 182 -0.53 -6.39 -1.30
C ASP A 182 0.93 -5.95 -1.39
N THR A 183 1.45 -5.22 -0.41
CA THR A 183 2.82 -4.69 -0.40
C THR A 183 3.73 -5.60 0.43
N ILE A 184 4.79 -6.14 -0.18
CA ILE A 184 5.63 -7.18 0.41
C ILE A 184 6.30 -6.69 1.70
N GLU A 185 6.85 -5.47 1.71
CA GLU A 185 7.55 -4.92 2.88
C GLU A 185 6.65 -4.75 4.10
N HIS A 186 5.33 -4.63 3.92
CA HIS A 186 4.40 -4.55 5.05
C HIS A 186 4.32 -5.84 5.86
N TRP A 187 4.68 -6.99 5.26
CA TRP A 187 4.67 -8.29 5.94
C TRP A 187 5.86 -8.54 6.85
N TYR A 188 6.85 -7.64 6.87
CA TYR A 188 8.13 -7.83 7.56
C TYR A 188 7.96 -8.29 9.02
N PHE A 189 7.11 -7.61 9.80
CA PHE A 189 6.90 -7.95 11.20
C PHE A 189 5.99 -9.17 11.41
N ALA A 190 5.07 -9.45 10.47
CA ALA A 190 4.25 -10.66 10.50
C ALA A 190 5.13 -11.91 10.26
N VAL A 191 6.07 -11.82 9.32
CA VAL A 191 7.08 -12.85 9.05
C VAL A 191 8.00 -13.05 10.25
N LEU A 192 8.47 -11.97 10.89
CA LEU A 192 9.21 -12.06 12.16
C LEU A 192 8.41 -12.83 13.21
N ALA A 193 7.14 -12.46 13.38
CA ALA A 193 6.26 -13.09 14.37
C ALA A 193 5.86 -14.53 14.03
N TYR A 194 5.99 -14.97 12.77
CA TYR A 194 5.76 -16.34 12.34
C TYR A 194 6.76 -17.29 13.00
N ASN A 195 8.06 -16.95 12.94
CA ASN A 195 9.10 -17.69 13.63
C ASN A 195 9.18 -17.37 15.13
N GLY A 196 8.72 -16.17 15.52
CA GLY A 196 8.44 -15.78 16.90
C GLY A 196 9.09 -14.46 17.30
N VAL A 197 8.43 -13.74 18.22
CA VAL A 197 8.90 -12.45 18.76
C VAL A 197 9.96 -12.68 19.84
N LYS A 198 11.15 -13.11 19.41
CA LYS A 198 12.30 -13.48 20.24
C LYS A 198 13.53 -12.66 19.91
N GLU A 199 14.47 -12.57 20.85
CA GLU A 199 15.74 -11.86 20.70
C GLU A 199 16.50 -12.23 19.42
N VAL A 200 16.60 -13.52 19.11
CA VAL A 200 17.32 -14.01 17.92
C VAL A 200 16.78 -13.45 16.60
N ASN A 201 15.50 -13.04 16.60
CA ASN A 201 14.83 -12.44 15.45
C ASN A 201 14.85 -10.90 15.47
N SER A 202 15.56 -10.27 16.41
CA SER A 202 15.80 -8.83 16.39
C SER A 202 16.45 -8.44 15.06
N PRO A 203 15.84 -7.53 14.25
CA PRO A 203 16.41 -7.08 12.98
C PRO A 203 17.77 -6.41 13.09
N ILE A 204 17.98 -5.73 14.22
CA ILE A 204 19.19 -4.96 14.52
C ILE A 204 19.84 -5.54 15.77
N LYS A 205 21.15 -5.74 15.72
CA LYS A 205 21.97 -6.15 16.86
C LYS A 205 22.10 -4.97 17.82
N ARG A 206 21.85 -5.19 19.11
CA ARG A 206 21.89 -4.10 20.11
C ARG A 206 23.31 -3.62 20.42
N GLU A 207 24.31 -4.48 20.26
CA GLU A 207 25.71 -4.18 20.61
C GLU A 207 26.29 -3.05 19.75
N ASP A 208 26.12 -3.15 18.44
CA ASP A 208 26.75 -2.28 17.44
C ASP A 208 25.74 -1.51 16.59
N GLY A 209 24.47 -1.92 16.57
CA GLY A 209 23.43 -1.36 15.70
C GLY A 209 23.50 -1.88 14.26
N GLU A 210 24.26 -2.93 13.99
CA GLU A 210 24.32 -3.56 12.67
C GLU A 210 23.10 -4.45 12.40
N VAL A 211 22.82 -4.68 11.12
CA VAL A 211 21.77 -5.60 10.69
C VAL A 211 22.10 -7.02 11.16
N ASN A 212 21.09 -7.71 11.68
CA ASN A 212 21.16 -9.12 12.01
C ASN A 212 20.73 -9.95 10.79
N GLU A 213 21.65 -10.18 9.86
CA GLU A 213 21.43 -11.00 8.65
C GLU A 213 20.94 -12.43 8.95
N SER A 214 21.07 -12.90 10.20
CA SER A 214 20.62 -14.23 10.61
C SER A 214 19.18 -14.27 11.11
N ALA A 215 18.55 -13.11 11.34
CA ALA A 215 17.16 -13.01 11.76
C ALA A 215 16.24 -13.64 10.71
N TYR A 216 15.17 -14.29 11.16
CA TYR A 216 14.31 -15.08 10.29
C TYR A 216 13.73 -14.29 9.11
N GLN A 217 13.19 -13.10 9.36
CA GLN A 217 12.62 -12.25 8.33
C GLN A 217 13.64 -11.74 7.32
N GLU A 218 14.91 -11.54 7.70
CA GLU A 218 15.97 -11.18 6.76
C GLU A 218 16.24 -12.33 5.77
N LYS A 219 16.21 -13.58 6.26
CA LYS A 219 16.33 -14.77 5.39
C LYS A 219 15.14 -14.90 4.44
N VAL A 220 13.92 -14.74 4.94
CA VAL A 220 12.70 -14.82 4.12
C VAL A 220 12.73 -13.74 3.03
N PHE A 221 13.08 -12.50 3.38
CA PHE A 221 13.16 -11.41 2.41
C PHE A 221 14.29 -11.62 1.39
N GLY A 222 15.44 -12.15 1.81
CA GLY A 222 16.49 -12.57 0.89
C GLY A 222 16.04 -13.66 -0.09
N VAL A 223 15.24 -14.63 0.37
CA VAL A 223 14.62 -15.65 -0.50
C VAL A 223 13.62 -15.02 -1.48
N ILE A 224 12.88 -14.00 -1.06
CA ILE A 224 11.98 -13.27 -1.97
C ILE A 224 12.78 -12.66 -3.13
N GLU A 225 13.87 -11.97 -2.85
CA GLU A 225 14.73 -11.33 -3.88
C GLU A 225 15.47 -12.37 -4.74
N GLU A 226 15.98 -13.45 -4.15
CA GLU A 226 16.75 -14.47 -4.86
C GLU A 226 15.90 -15.28 -5.85
N TYR A 227 14.67 -15.65 -5.47
CA TYR A 227 13.85 -16.59 -6.23
C TYR A 227 12.74 -15.94 -7.07
N ASN A 228 12.60 -14.61 -7.02
CA ASN A 228 11.76 -13.82 -7.90
C ASN A 228 12.62 -12.91 -8.79
N ASN A 229 12.73 -13.25 -10.07
CA ASN A 229 13.60 -12.57 -11.02
C ASN A 229 13.38 -11.04 -11.03
N GLY A 230 14.40 -10.26 -10.70
CA GLY A 230 14.38 -8.79 -10.81
C GLY A 230 13.48 -8.07 -9.80
N LEU A 231 13.17 -8.71 -8.68
CA LEU A 231 12.45 -8.10 -7.57
C LEU A 231 13.44 -7.67 -6.48
N GLU A 232 13.43 -6.37 -6.17
CA GLU A 232 14.30 -5.73 -5.16
C GLU A 232 13.40 -5.05 -4.11
N LEU A 233 13.64 -5.33 -2.84
CA LEU A 233 12.82 -4.83 -1.73
C LEU A 233 13.47 -3.63 -1.05
N LYS A 234 12.65 -2.74 -0.48
CA LYS A 234 13.15 -1.61 0.32
C LYS A 234 13.56 -2.06 1.71
N THR A 235 14.75 -1.64 2.14
CA THR A 235 15.19 -1.77 3.53
C THR A 235 14.39 -0.83 4.44
N LEU A 236 13.90 -1.35 5.56
CA LEU A 236 13.20 -0.55 6.58
C LEU A 236 14.21 0.32 7.37
N PRO A 237 13.84 1.56 7.75
CA PRO A 237 14.68 2.45 8.55
C PRO A 237 14.61 2.08 10.04
N LEU A 238 15.16 0.92 10.38
CA LEU A 238 15.17 0.35 11.74
C LEU A 238 16.37 0.88 12.53
N GLU A 239 16.15 1.22 13.80
CA GLU A 239 17.20 1.68 14.71
C GLU A 239 17.29 0.76 15.93
N LYS A 240 18.49 0.63 16.52
CA LYS A 240 18.71 -0.25 17.68
C LYS A 240 17.80 0.08 18.88
N ASP A 241 17.45 1.34 19.06
CA ASP A 241 16.63 1.81 20.19
C ASP A 241 15.13 1.54 19.96
N ASP A 242 14.74 1.11 18.75
CA ASP A 242 13.39 0.64 18.46
C ASP A 242 13.08 -0.71 19.14
N PHE A 243 14.10 -1.44 19.59
CA PHE A 243 13.98 -2.78 20.15
C PHE A 243 14.58 -2.90 21.55
N THR A 244 14.00 -3.73 22.41
CA THR A 244 14.53 -3.99 23.76
C THR A 244 14.39 -5.46 24.14
N TYR A 245 15.51 -6.06 24.55
CA TYR A 245 15.65 -7.48 24.92
C TYR A 245 16.89 -7.68 25.81
N ASP A 246 16.98 -8.83 26.49
CA ASP A 246 18.23 -9.28 27.13
C ASP A 246 19.13 -9.93 26.07
N PRO A 247 20.27 -9.33 25.71
CA PRO A 247 21.14 -9.85 24.65
C PRO A 247 21.87 -11.16 25.03
N ASN A 248 21.74 -11.63 26.28
CA ASN A 248 22.38 -12.86 26.73
C ASN A 248 21.45 -14.07 26.74
N ASP A 249 20.17 -13.88 26.40
CA ASP A 249 19.16 -14.93 26.37
C ASP A 249 18.35 -14.86 25.07
N LYS A 250 18.70 -15.75 24.14
CA LYS A 250 18.14 -15.85 22.79
C LYS A 250 16.64 -16.14 22.73
N ASP A 251 16.09 -16.67 23.82
CA ASP A 251 14.67 -17.00 23.92
C ASP A 251 13.86 -15.89 24.63
N THR A 252 14.53 -14.80 25.05
CA THR A 252 13.86 -13.63 25.63
C THR A 252 12.94 -12.98 24.61
N THR A 253 11.80 -12.49 25.09
CA THR A 253 10.86 -11.71 24.29
C THR A 253 11.51 -10.43 23.76
N LEU A 254 11.37 -10.21 22.45
CA LEU A 254 11.71 -8.96 21.79
C LEU A 254 10.60 -7.93 22.04
N ASN A 255 10.92 -6.81 22.68
CA ASN A 255 9.97 -5.71 22.90
C ASN A 255 10.17 -4.62 21.86
N PHE A 256 9.07 -4.04 21.37
CA PHE A 256 9.07 -2.96 20.39
C PHE A 256 8.79 -1.61 21.07
N ASN A 257 9.71 -0.66 20.90
CA ASN A 257 9.57 0.73 21.37
C ASN A 257 8.95 1.64 20.31
N LYS A 258 8.95 1.20 19.04
CA LYS A 258 8.35 1.90 17.90
C LYS A 258 7.39 0.96 17.18
N MET A 259 6.14 1.39 17.01
CA MET A 259 5.06 0.56 16.47
C MET A 259 4.67 0.89 15.02
N LEU A 260 5.19 1.98 14.46
CA LEU A 260 4.89 2.40 13.09
C LEU A 260 6.16 2.87 12.39
N TYR A 261 6.42 2.31 11.22
CA TYR A 261 7.55 2.64 10.35
C TYR A 261 7.05 3.28 9.06
N GLN A 262 7.44 4.53 8.83
CA GLN A 262 7.18 5.22 7.57
C GLN A 262 8.37 5.02 6.64
N VAL A 263 8.15 4.30 5.53
CA VAL A 263 9.16 3.98 4.51
C VAL A 263 8.81 4.71 3.22
N PRO A 264 9.70 5.56 2.69
CA PRO A 264 9.47 6.26 1.43
C PRO A 264 9.23 5.30 0.27
N ALA A 265 8.28 5.65 -0.59
CA ALA A 265 7.94 4.89 -1.78
C ALA A 265 8.99 5.09 -2.92
N PRO A 266 9.03 4.23 -3.96
CA PRO A 266 8.19 3.06 -4.16
C PRO A 266 8.54 1.90 -3.22
N LEU A 267 7.51 1.30 -2.64
CA LEU A 267 7.56 -0.05 -2.06
C LEU A 267 7.12 -1.08 -3.10
N THR A 268 7.33 -2.36 -2.81
CA THR A 268 7.11 -3.44 -3.76
C THR A 268 5.75 -4.10 -3.51
N ASP A 269 4.78 -3.75 -4.34
CA ASP A 269 3.54 -4.51 -4.45
C ASP A 269 3.82 -5.90 -5.05
N SER A 270 3.02 -6.88 -4.65
CA SER A 270 3.11 -8.24 -5.17
C SER A 270 2.98 -8.23 -6.69
N ARG A 271 3.90 -8.94 -7.34
CA ARG A 271 3.88 -9.15 -8.79
C ARG A 271 3.08 -10.40 -9.15
N GLN A 272 2.40 -11.01 -8.17
CA GLN A 272 1.64 -12.25 -8.33
C GLN A 272 0.17 -12.10 -7.96
N MET A 273 -0.31 -10.87 -7.80
CA MET A 273 -1.71 -10.56 -7.49
C MET A 273 -2.40 -9.73 -8.60
N TYR A 274 -1.89 -9.80 -9.83
CA TYR A 274 -2.49 -9.09 -10.96
C TYR A 274 -3.89 -9.61 -11.28
N LYS A 275 -4.80 -8.69 -11.55
CA LYS A 275 -6.13 -8.95 -12.11
C LYS A 275 -6.12 -8.72 -13.62
N ALA A 276 -7.12 -9.24 -14.31
CA ALA A 276 -7.32 -8.93 -15.73
C ALA A 276 -7.49 -7.41 -15.93
N GLU A 277 -6.89 -6.88 -17.00
CA GLU A 277 -6.80 -5.45 -17.34
C GLU A 277 -5.91 -4.59 -16.44
N ASP A 278 -5.21 -5.17 -15.47
CA ASP A 278 -4.13 -4.45 -14.80
C ASP A 278 -3.02 -4.13 -15.83
N LYS A 279 -2.37 -2.99 -15.63
CA LYS A 279 -1.18 -2.59 -16.41
C LYS A 279 0.06 -2.81 -15.58
N ALA A 280 1.09 -3.33 -16.22
CA ALA A 280 2.41 -3.48 -15.64
C ALA A 280 3.49 -2.89 -16.56
N LEU A 281 4.63 -2.56 -15.98
CA LEU A 281 5.83 -2.13 -16.71
C LEU A 281 6.81 -3.28 -16.75
N THR A 282 7.41 -3.53 -17.91
CA THR A 282 8.54 -4.46 -18.03
C THR A 282 9.76 -3.93 -17.30
N ILE A 283 10.59 -4.83 -16.76
CA ILE A 283 11.91 -4.48 -16.23
C ILE A 283 13.02 -4.88 -17.22
N GLU A 284 14.27 -4.54 -16.90
CA GLU A 284 15.41 -4.96 -17.72
C GLU A 284 15.47 -6.49 -17.86
N GLY A 285 15.60 -6.97 -19.09
CA GLY A 285 15.72 -8.41 -19.37
C GLY A 285 14.40 -9.16 -19.47
N THR A 286 13.26 -8.46 -19.46
CA THR A 286 11.94 -9.07 -19.67
C THR A 286 11.86 -9.77 -21.03
N MET A 287 11.34 -11.01 -21.01
CA MET A 287 11.16 -11.84 -22.19
C MET A 287 9.68 -12.12 -22.40
N LEU A 288 9.15 -11.76 -23.57
CA LEU A 288 7.83 -12.18 -24.04
C LEU A 288 7.93 -13.57 -24.64
N ARG A 289 7.36 -14.58 -23.97
CA ARG A 289 7.44 -15.99 -24.37
C ARG A 289 6.22 -16.40 -25.20
N ASP A 290 6.43 -17.19 -26.24
CA ASP A 290 5.34 -17.69 -27.09
C ASP A 290 4.43 -18.71 -26.37
N THR A 291 4.95 -19.38 -25.33
CA THR A 291 4.23 -20.43 -24.59
C THR A 291 4.56 -20.37 -23.11
N LYS A 292 3.66 -20.93 -22.27
CA LYS A 292 3.84 -21.01 -20.81
C LYS A 292 5.07 -21.78 -20.34
N ASN A 293 5.66 -22.65 -21.17
CA ASN A 293 6.82 -23.50 -20.85
C ASN A 293 8.02 -23.22 -21.77
N GLY A 294 7.95 -22.19 -22.62
CA GLY A 294 8.83 -22.06 -23.80
C GLY A 294 10.19 -21.43 -23.50
N GLN A 295 11.22 -21.91 -24.21
CA GLN A 295 12.53 -21.25 -24.32
C GLN A 295 12.62 -20.22 -25.46
N GLY A 296 11.61 -20.15 -26.33
CA GLY A 296 11.46 -19.14 -27.40
C GLY A 296 10.90 -17.82 -26.88
N GLY A 297 10.83 -16.81 -27.73
CA GLY A 297 10.34 -15.47 -27.38
C GLY A 297 11.30 -14.35 -27.76
N GLU A 298 10.88 -13.12 -27.48
CA GLU A 298 11.65 -11.91 -27.76
C GLU A 298 11.89 -11.08 -26.50
N LYS A 299 12.96 -10.30 -26.50
CA LYS A 299 13.27 -9.38 -25.41
C LYS A 299 12.42 -8.12 -25.59
N LEU A 300 11.75 -7.72 -24.52
CA LEU A 300 11.01 -6.46 -24.47
C LEU A 300 11.92 -5.31 -24.03
N GLU A 301 11.55 -4.09 -24.40
CA GLU A 301 12.23 -2.90 -23.89
C GLU A 301 11.93 -2.75 -22.40
N GLN A 302 12.81 -2.08 -21.66
CA GLN A 302 12.56 -1.79 -20.25
C GLN A 302 11.53 -0.65 -20.14
N ARG A 303 10.59 -0.78 -19.19
CA ARG A 303 9.45 0.12 -18.94
C ARG A 303 8.44 0.20 -20.09
N GLU A 304 8.39 -0.82 -20.94
CA GLU A 304 7.31 -1.01 -21.90
C GLU A 304 6.03 -1.41 -21.14
N VAL A 305 4.89 -0.81 -21.51
CA VAL A 305 3.60 -1.09 -20.88
C VAL A 305 3.04 -2.41 -21.40
N VAL A 306 2.59 -3.28 -20.49
CA VAL A 306 1.92 -4.54 -20.82
C VAL A 306 0.55 -4.64 -20.12
N ASP A 307 -0.44 -5.14 -20.85
CA ASP A 307 -1.77 -5.49 -20.35
C ASP A 307 -1.79 -6.92 -19.81
N ILE A 308 -2.26 -7.11 -18.58
CA ILE A 308 -2.59 -8.44 -18.05
C ILE A 308 -3.90 -8.91 -18.68
N LYS A 309 -3.84 -9.95 -19.51
CA LYS A 309 -4.98 -10.40 -20.32
C LYS A 309 -6.05 -11.13 -19.51
N ASP A 310 -5.61 -11.96 -18.58
CA ASP A 310 -6.47 -12.73 -17.71
C ASP A 310 -5.75 -12.99 -16.37
N ALA A 311 -6.53 -13.21 -15.31
CA ALA A 311 -6.02 -13.48 -13.97
C ALA A 311 -5.47 -14.92 -13.81
N THR A 312 -5.43 -15.72 -14.88
CA THR A 312 -4.90 -17.08 -14.81
C THR A 312 -3.40 -17.04 -14.59
N ILE A 313 -2.96 -17.70 -13.53
CA ILE A 313 -1.55 -17.87 -13.25
C ILE A 313 -1.07 -19.13 -13.97
N TYR A 314 -0.01 -18.99 -14.76
CA TYR A 314 0.58 -20.11 -15.48
C TYR A 314 1.87 -20.55 -14.80
N TYR A 315 1.88 -21.82 -14.40
CA TYR A 315 3.05 -22.46 -13.82
C TYR A 315 3.91 -23.08 -14.92
N ASP A 316 5.19 -22.73 -14.89
CA ASP A 316 6.19 -23.47 -15.65
C ASP A 316 6.27 -24.89 -15.06
N THR A 317 6.28 -25.89 -15.92
CA THR A 317 6.34 -27.32 -15.54
C THR A 317 7.66 -27.96 -15.96
N SER A 318 8.61 -27.16 -16.45
CA SER A 318 9.94 -27.62 -16.81
C SER A 318 10.86 -27.75 -15.60
N ASP A 319 11.79 -28.69 -15.70
CA ASP A 319 12.84 -28.93 -14.72
C ASP A 319 13.97 -27.90 -14.80
N GLN A 320 13.87 -26.82 -15.56
CA GLN A 320 15.02 -25.94 -15.79
C GLN A 320 15.37 -25.04 -14.61
N SER A 321 14.40 -24.78 -13.74
CA SER A 321 14.55 -23.89 -12.58
C SER A 321 13.57 -24.28 -11.47
N PRO A 322 13.66 -25.50 -10.92
CA PRO A 322 12.63 -26.09 -10.07
C PRO A 322 12.31 -25.27 -8.81
N GLY A 323 13.27 -24.51 -8.26
CA GLY A 323 13.07 -23.63 -7.09
C GLY A 323 12.53 -22.22 -7.36
N ARG A 324 12.10 -21.90 -8.59
CA ARG A 324 11.55 -20.56 -8.90
C ARG A 324 10.30 -20.26 -8.09
N HIS A 325 10.20 -19.04 -7.55
CA HIS A 325 8.99 -18.57 -6.86
C HIS A 325 8.07 -17.75 -7.77
N TRP A 326 8.60 -17.24 -8.87
CA TRP A 326 7.83 -16.52 -9.88
C TRP A 326 6.89 -17.46 -10.65
N VAL A 327 5.83 -16.86 -11.20
CA VAL A 327 4.83 -17.50 -12.05
C VAL A 327 4.78 -16.76 -13.39
N ARG A 328 3.89 -17.12 -14.31
CA ARG A 328 3.70 -16.38 -15.56
C ARG A 328 2.31 -15.81 -15.71
N TYR A 329 2.26 -14.63 -16.32
CA TYR A 329 1.05 -13.97 -16.77
C TYR A 329 1.00 -13.96 -18.29
N HIS A 330 -0.21 -14.16 -18.83
CA HIS A 330 -0.50 -13.92 -20.23
C HIS A 330 -0.72 -12.41 -20.42
N VAL A 331 0.05 -11.81 -21.31
CA VAL A 331 0.06 -10.36 -21.51
C VAL A 331 -0.09 -9.96 -22.97
N LYS A 332 -0.52 -8.72 -23.16
CA LYS A 332 -0.63 -8.07 -24.47
C LYS A 332 0.08 -6.72 -24.44
N LEU A 333 0.74 -6.38 -25.54
CA LEU A 333 1.36 -5.07 -25.77
C LEU A 333 0.45 -4.17 -26.60
N GLU A 334 0.70 -2.86 -26.55
CA GLU A 334 -0.08 -1.86 -27.30
C GLU A 334 -0.06 -2.13 -28.81
N ASP A 335 1.08 -2.58 -29.35
CA ASP A 335 1.24 -2.92 -30.77
C ASP A 335 0.53 -4.22 -31.18
N GLY A 336 -0.13 -4.90 -30.24
CA GLY A 336 -0.94 -6.09 -30.45
C GLY A 336 -0.21 -7.42 -30.29
N ARG A 337 1.09 -7.42 -29.97
CA ARG A 337 1.81 -8.66 -29.61
C ARG A 337 1.25 -9.25 -28.32
N GLU A 338 1.19 -10.58 -28.25
CA GLU A 338 0.69 -11.32 -27.07
C GLU A 338 1.66 -12.46 -26.73
N GLY A 339 1.78 -12.79 -25.44
CA GLY A 339 2.67 -13.85 -24.96
C GLY A 339 2.70 -13.94 -23.44
N PHE A 340 3.66 -14.68 -22.89
CA PHE A 340 3.78 -14.92 -21.45
C PHE A 340 5.02 -14.24 -20.89
N VAL A 341 4.86 -13.53 -19.78
CA VAL A 341 5.97 -12.90 -19.04
C VAL A 341 6.04 -13.48 -17.62
N ALA A 342 7.24 -13.57 -17.06
CA ALA A 342 7.41 -13.97 -15.67
C ALA A 342 6.94 -12.84 -14.74
N SER A 343 6.25 -13.17 -13.65
CA SER A 343 5.75 -12.21 -12.66
C SER A 343 6.86 -11.31 -12.14
N GLY A 344 8.01 -11.89 -11.78
CA GLY A 344 9.16 -11.11 -11.35
C GLY A 344 9.63 -10.07 -12.39
N ALA A 345 9.41 -10.31 -13.68
CA ALA A 345 9.87 -9.43 -14.75
C ALA A 345 8.92 -8.27 -15.09
N ILE A 346 7.85 -8.07 -14.32
CA ILE A 346 6.89 -6.98 -14.53
C ILE A 346 6.51 -6.33 -13.20
N GLU A 347 6.46 -5.00 -13.15
CA GLU A 347 6.05 -4.25 -11.96
C GLU A 347 4.67 -3.61 -12.12
N PRO A 348 3.82 -3.64 -11.09
CA PRO A 348 2.50 -3.02 -11.17
C PRO A 348 2.65 -1.50 -11.21
N VAL A 349 1.86 -0.85 -12.05
CA VAL A 349 1.74 0.61 -12.06
C VAL A 349 0.31 1.04 -11.75
N THR A 350 -0.66 0.27 -12.24
CA THR A 350 -2.07 0.48 -11.94
C THR A 350 -2.71 -0.83 -11.52
N SER A 351 -3.66 -0.74 -10.61
CA SER A 351 -4.65 -1.79 -10.38
C SER A 351 -6.04 -1.21 -10.57
N ARG A 352 -7.04 -2.06 -10.80
CA ARG A 352 -8.42 -1.61 -10.97
C ARG A 352 -9.36 -2.23 -9.94
N LEU A 353 -10.22 -1.38 -9.36
CA LEU A 353 -11.38 -1.78 -8.57
C LEU A 353 -12.64 -1.47 -9.37
N LYS A 354 -13.39 -2.50 -9.76
CA LYS A 354 -14.57 -2.37 -10.62
C LYS A 354 -15.58 -3.47 -10.39
N GLY A 355 -16.83 -3.15 -10.66
CA GLY A 355 -17.88 -4.12 -10.89
C GLY A 355 -18.72 -3.78 -12.11
N GLU A 356 -19.66 -4.65 -12.45
CA GLU A 356 -20.59 -4.42 -13.57
C GLU A 356 -21.47 -3.18 -13.35
N THR A 357 -21.72 -2.82 -12.09
CA THR A 357 -22.38 -1.57 -11.72
C THR A 357 -21.63 -0.88 -10.58
N ARG A 358 -22.01 0.37 -10.29
CA ARG A 358 -21.50 1.13 -9.13
C ARG A 358 -21.65 0.40 -7.79
N ILE A 359 -22.62 -0.50 -7.67
CA ILE A 359 -22.85 -1.28 -6.45
C ILE A 359 -21.75 -2.32 -6.30
N GLU A 360 -21.47 -3.07 -7.37
CA GLU A 360 -20.40 -4.06 -7.40
C GLU A 360 -19.01 -3.38 -7.33
N THR A 361 -18.82 -2.18 -7.91
CA THR A 361 -17.59 -1.39 -7.69
C THR A 361 -17.40 -1.03 -6.22
N ALA A 362 -18.47 -0.63 -5.52
CA ALA A 362 -18.41 -0.35 -4.08
C ALA A 362 -18.04 -1.59 -3.25
N ILE A 363 -18.47 -2.78 -3.69
CA ILE A 363 -18.13 -4.06 -3.06
C ILE A 363 -16.65 -4.39 -3.31
N ASP A 364 -16.13 -4.28 -4.53
CA ASP A 364 -14.70 -4.53 -4.80
C ASP A 364 -13.79 -3.53 -4.03
N ILE A 365 -14.24 -2.28 -3.84
CA ILE A 365 -13.60 -1.31 -2.94
C ILE A 365 -13.63 -1.78 -1.48
N SER A 366 -14.75 -2.34 -1.04
CA SER A 366 -14.93 -2.90 0.30
C SER A 366 -14.03 -4.11 0.54
N GLU A 367 -13.98 -5.05 -0.40
CA GLU A 367 -13.09 -6.22 -0.36
C GLU A 367 -11.62 -5.81 -0.32
N LYS A 368 -11.23 -4.76 -1.05
CA LYS A 368 -9.86 -4.23 -1.02
C LYS A 368 -9.50 -3.58 0.32
N GLY A 369 -10.40 -2.76 0.87
CA GLY A 369 -10.13 -1.98 2.09
C GLY A 369 -10.33 -2.73 3.39
N TRP A 370 -11.26 -3.70 3.42
CA TRP A 370 -11.78 -4.35 4.62
C TRP A 370 -11.74 -5.88 4.47
N GLN A 371 -10.55 -6.38 4.14
CA GLN A 371 -10.27 -7.81 3.93
C GLN A 371 -10.54 -8.66 5.18
N ASN A 372 -10.37 -8.07 6.38
CA ASN A 372 -10.55 -8.74 7.67
C ASN A 372 -11.93 -8.48 8.31
N GLY A 373 -12.87 -7.88 7.56
CA GLY A 373 -14.17 -7.46 8.07
C GLY A 373 -14.22 -5.99 8.52
N ALA A 374 -15.42 -5.55 8.90
CA ALA A 374 -15.69 -4.22 9.43
C ALA A 374 -16.91 -4.26 10.34
N ASP A 375 -16.78 -3.81 11.60
CA ASP A 375 -17.89 -3.81 12.57
C ASP A 375 -19.07 -2.94 12.11
N THR A 376 -18.81 -1.92 11.30
CA THR A 376 -19.79 -0.96 10.80
C THR A 376 -19.77 -0.89 9.28
N VAL A 377 -20.95 -0.76 8.68
CA VAL A 377 -21.15 -0.40 7.27
C VAL A 377 -21.92 0.91 7.17
N VAL A 378 -21.49 1.81 6.29
CA VAL A 378 -22.27 2.99 5.92
C VAL A 378 -23.03 2.69 4.62
N LEU A 379 -24.35 2.77 4.65
CA LEU A 379 -25.20 2.46 3.50
C LEU A 379 -25.79 3.73 2.90
N ALA A 380 -25.59 3.91 1.59
CA ALA A 380 -26.11 5.05 0.85
C ALA A 380 -26.90 4.65 -0.40
N LYS A 381 -27.69 5.59 -0.93
CA LYS A 381 -28.39 5.39 -2.20
C LYS A 381 -27.40 5.39 -3.36
N ALA A 382 -27.49 4.38 -4.22
CA ALA A 382 -26.60 4.21 -5.35
C ALA A 382 -26.77 5.27 -6.45
N PHE A 383 -28.00 5.76 -6.66
CA PHE A 383 -28.37 6.58 -7.83
C PHE A 383 -28.69 8.04 -7.50
N ASP A 384 -28.31 8.51 -6.32
CA ASP A 384 -28.27 9.93 -5.97
C ASP A 384 -27.16 10.17 -4.93
N PHE A 385 -26.46 11.30 -5.00
CA PHE A 385 -25.29 11.60 -4.16
C PHE A 385 -25.50 12.44 -2.88
N PRO A 386 -26.54 13.29 -2.76
CA PRO A 386 -26.47 14.45 -1.88
C PRO A 386 -26.41 14.11 -0.40
N ASP A 387 -27.01 13.00 0.02
CA ASP A 387 -27.02 12.56 1.41
C ASP A 387 -25.71 11.84 1.81
N ALA A 388 -24.95 11.33 0.83
CA ALA A 388 -23.73 10.57 1.07
C ALA A 388 -22.46 11.42 0.93
N LEU A 389 -22.55 12.59 0.30
CA LEU A 389 -21.40 13.44 -0.03
C LEU A 389 -20.58 13.90 1.20
N ALA A 390 -21.25 14.02 2.34
CA ALA A 390 -20.62 14.35 3.63
C ALA A 390 -20.26 13.10 4.47
N GLY A 391 -20.51 11.90 3.97
CA GLY A 391 -20.43 10.64 4.71
C GLY A 391 -19.03 10.09 4.91
N ALA A 392 -18.07 10.45 4.06
CA ALA A 392 -16.72 9.87 4.09
C ALA A 392 -15.99 10.05 5.45
N PRO A 393 -16.01 11.23 6.10
CA PRO A 393 -15.43 11.37 7.44
C PRO A 393 -16.09 10.50 8.51
N LEU A 394 -17.41 10.33 8.43
CA LEU A 394 -18.15 9.46 9.37
C LEU A 394 -17.81 7.98 9.14
N ALA A 395 -17.75 7.54 7.88
CA ALA A 395 -17.37 6.19 7.52
C ALA A 395 -15.94 5.87 8.00
N TYR A 396 -15.01 6.80 7.77
CA TYR A 396 -13.62 6.65 8.23
C TYR A 396 -13.48 6.59 9.75
N LYS A 397 -14.25 7.38 10.50
CA LYS A 397 -14.28 7.33 11.97
C LYS A 397 -14.61 5.94 12.52
N TYR A 398 -15.45 5.18 11.81
CA TYR A 398 -15.85 3.83 12.19
C TYR A 398 -15.05 2.72 11.49
N ASP A 399 -13.98 3.08 10.75
CA ASP A 399 -13.28 2.19 9.84
C ASP A 399 -14.25 1.35 8.98
N ALA A 400 -15.22 2.02 8.35
CA ALA A 400 -16.35 1.40 7.66
C ALA A 400 -16.33 1.66 6.15
N PRO A 401 -16.65 0.69 5.30
CA PRO A 401 -16.91 0.94 3.88
C PRO A 401 -18.22 1.71 3.68
N ILE A 402 -18.29 2.46 2.58
CA ILE A 402 -19.57 2.98 2.06
C ILE A 402 -20.06 1.98 1.02
N LEU A 403 -21.16 1.28 1.32
CA LEU A 403 -21.86 0.43 0.37
C LEU A 403 -23.08 1.16 -0.23
N LEU A 404 -23.51 0.70 -1.40
CA LEU A 404 -24.57 1.34 -2.18
C LEU A 404 -25.75 0.41 -2.38
N THR A 405 -26.97 0.95 -2.26
CA THR A 405 -28.21 0.20 -2.54
C THR A 405 -29.23 1.02 -3.35
N ARG A 406 -30.20 0.33 -3.93
CA ARG A 406 -31.39 0.97 -4.54
C ARG A 406 -32.32 1.53 -3.46
N THR A 407 -33.14 2.51 -3.83
CA THR A 407 -34.07 3.16 -2.88
C THR A 407 -35.03 2.19 -2.21
N GLY A 408 -35.62 1.26 -2.96
CA GLY A 408 -36.75 0.45 -2.46
C GLY A 408 -36.43 -1.00 -2.07
N SER A 409 -35.18 -1.44 -2.20
CA SER A 409 -34.78 -2.83 -1.97
C SER A 409 -33.30 -2.89 -1.60
N LEU A 410 -32.94 -3.69 -0.60
CA LEU A 410 -31.54 -4.00 -0.32
C LEU A 410 -30.99 -4.82 -1.48
N ASN A 411 -29.90 -4.38 -2.09
CA ASN A 411 -29.27 -5.12 -3.16
C ASN A 411 -28.70 -6.45 -2.62
N PRO A 412 -28.94 -7.60 -3.29
CA PRO A 412 -28.42 -8.90 -2.82
C PRO A 412 -26.92 -8.92 -2.62
N SER A 413 -26.13 -8.41 -3.58
CA SER A 413 -24.67 -8.34 -3.46
C SER A 413 -24.23 -7.45 -2.29
N THR A 414 -24.96 -6.36 -2.01
CA THR A 414 -24.70 -5.50 -0.84
C THR A 414 -24.98 -6.22 0.47
N LYS A 415 -26.03 -7.04 0.51
CA LYS A 415 -26.35 -7.88 1.66
C LYS A 415 -25.26 -8.92 1.91
N GLU A 416 -24.84 -9.63 0.87
CA GLU A 416 -23.75 -10.60 0.95
C GLU A 416 -22.45 -9.94 1.44
N GLU A 417 -22.16 -8.72 0.99
CA GLU A 417 -20.98 -7.99 1.45
C GLU A 417 -21.08 -7.56 2.92
N ILE A 418 -22.26 -7.16 3.41
CA ILE A 418 -22.49 -6.90 4.84
C ILE A 418 -22.21 -8.18 5.67
N GLU A 419 -22.62 -9.34 5.17
CA GLU A 419 -22.40 -10.64 5.81
C GLU A 419 -20.90 -11.04 5.78
N ARG A 420 -20.20 -10.84 4.64
CA ARG A 420 -18.75 -11.08 4.49
C ARG A 420 -17.94 -10.22 5.45
N LEU A 421 -18.35 -8.97 5.64
CA LEU A 421 -17.70 -8.04 6.55
C LEU A 421 -17.91 -8.40 8.03
N HIS A 422 -18.85 -9.31 8.33
CA HIS A 422 -19.31 -9.58 9.69
C HIS A 422 -19.73 -8.30 10.43
N ALA A 423 -20.40 -7.38 9.72
CA ALA A 423 -20.80 -6.11 10.31
C ALA A 423 -21.93 -6.31 11.32
N ASP A 424 -21.78 -5.71 12.50
CA ASP A 424 -22.81 -5.68 13.55
C ASP A 424 -23.68 -4.42 13.47
N ARG A 425 -23.18 -3.38 12.78
CA ARG A 425 -23.83 -2.08 12.67
C ARG A 425 -23.98 -1.60 11.24
N VAL A 426 -25.15 -1.06 10.91
CA VAL A 426 -25.37 -0.35 9.63
C VAL A 426 -25.86 1.07 9.89
N ILE A 427 -25.16 2.06 9.31
CA ILE A 427 -25.53 3.48 9.32
C ILE A 427 -26.09 3.85 7.95
N ILE A 428 -27.40 4.09 7.88
CA ILE A 428 -28.09 4.50 6.65
C ILE A 428 -28.00 6.02 6.50
N LEU A 429 -27.41 6.49 5.40
CA LEU A 429 -27.37 7.92 5.06
C LEU A 429 -28.57 8.32 4.19
N GLY A 430 -29.27 9.36 4.63
CA GLY A 430 -30.41 9.95 3.93
C GLY A 430 -31.77 9.55 4.49
N SER A 431 -32.78 10.30 4.08
CA SER A 431 -34.17 10.09 4.51
C SER A 431 -34.76 8.78 3.94
N VAL A 432 -35.98 8.44 4.35
CA VAL A 432 -36.75 7.31 3.79
C VAL A 432 -37.00 7.43 2.29
N GLY A 433 -36.89 8.63 1.71
CA GLY A 433 -36.96 8.82 0.25
C GLY A 433 -35.67 8.45 -0.48
N ALA A 434 -34.53 8.43 0.23
CA ALA A 434 -33.25 8.00 -0.32
C ALA A 434 -33.09 6.48 -0.22
N VAL A 435 -33.27 5.94 0.99
CA VAL A 435 -33.24 4.51 1.31
C VAL A 435 -34.52 4.20 2.09
N SER A 436 -35.40 3.36 1.55
CA SER A 436 -36.75 3.16 2.07
C SER A 436 -36.76 2.53 3.45
N LYS A 437 -37.94 2.55 4.08
CA LYS A 437 -38.17 1.84 5.33
C LYS A 437 -38.06 0.32 5.13
N ASP A 438 -38.48 -0.19 3.96
CA ASP A 438 -38.37 -1.62 3.65
C ASP A 438 -36.91 -2.11 3.65
N VAL A 439 -35.96 -1.30 3.15
CA VAL A 439 -34.53 -1.62 3.21
C VAL A 439 -34.03 -1.66 4.66
N GLU A 440 -34.44 -0.68 5.47
CA GLU A 440 -34.09 -0.62 6.90
C GLU A 440 -34.66 -1.81 7.69
N ASP A 441 -35.88 -2.23 7.36
CA ASP A 441 -36.52 -3.39 7.97
C ASP A 441 -35.83 -4.70 7.55
N GLU A 442 -35.38 -4.81 6.30
CA GLU A 442 -34.58 -5.94 5.84
C GLU A 442 -33.23 -6.03 6.56
N LEU A 443 -32.52 -4.91 6.73
CA LEU A 443 -31.28 -4.84 7.51
C LEU A 443 -31.51 -5.26 8.97
N THR A 444 -32.59 -4.79 9.58
CA THR A 444 -32.95 -5.16 10.96
C THR A 444 -33.21 -6.67 11.08
N ALA A 445 -33.70 -7.32 10.02
CA ALA A 445 -33.93 -8.75 9.98
C ALA A 445 -32.64 -9.59 9.78
N MET A 446 -31.50 -8.97 9.51
CA MET A 446 -30.19 -9.65 9.38
C MET A 446 -29.51 -9.96 10.72
N ASN A 447 -30.19 -9.72 11.86
CA ASN A 447 -29.64 -9.86 13.23
C ASN A 447 -28.44 -8.94 13.51
N LEU A 448 -28.43 -7.74 12.93
CA LEU A 448 -27.50 -6.67 13.28
C LEU A 448 -27.83 -6.12 14.68
N ASP A 449 -26.81 -5.70 15.43
CA ASP A 449 -26.97 -5.09 16.76
C ASP A 449 -27.54 -3.67 16.67
N ASP A 450 -27.18 -2.90 15.64
CA ASP A 450 -27.64 -1.52 15.45
C ASP A 450 -27.87 -1.17 13.96
N VAL A 451 -29.08 -0.70 13.65
CA VAL A 451 -29.41 -0.08 12.37
C VAL A 451 -29.84 1.36 12.64
N THR A 452 -28.94 2.31 12.35
CA THR A 452 -29.15 3.74 12.62
C THR A 452 -29.31 4.51 11.31
N ARG A 453 -30.32 5.38 11.23
CA ARG A 453 -30.51 6.29 10.09
C ARG A 453 -30.08 7.72 10.44
N ILE A 454 -29.29 8.32 9.55
CA ILE A 454 -28.89 9.73 9.59
C ILE A 454 -29.37 10.41 8.31
N GLY A 455 -30.49 11.13 8.38
CA GLY A 455 -31.07 11.80 7.22
C GLY A 455 -32.04 12.92 7.59
N GLY A 456 -31.81 14.11 7.03
CA GLY A 456 -32.67 15.27 7.21
C GLY A 456 -33.72 15.43 6.10
N LYS A 457 -34.43 16.56 6.12
CA LYS A 457 -35.40 16.94 5.07
C LYS A 457 -34.74 17.24 3.72
N ASP A 458 -33.47 17.61 3.75
CA ASP A 458 -32.65 17.92 2.60
C ASP A 458 -31.17 17.63 2.90
N ARG A 459 -30.34 17.75 1.87
CA ARG A 459 -28.90 17.47 1.91
C ARG A 459 -28.12 18.32 2.91
N TYR A 460 -28.61 19.51 3.24
CA TYR A 460 -27.93 20.42 4.15
C TYR A 460 -28.16 20.00 5.60
N GLU A 461 -29.40 19.61 5.92
CA GLU A 461 -29.74 19.03 7.22
C GLU A 461 -29.12 17.65 7.39
N THR A 462 -29.08 16.80 6.35
CA THR A 462 -28.33 15.53 6.41
C THR A 462 -26.84 15.77 6.71
N ALA A 463 -26.19 16.73 6.03
CA ALA A 463 -24.77 17.05 6.27
C ALA A 463 -24.52 17.57 7.71
N GLN A 464 -25.42 18.40 8.25
CA GLN A 464 -25.35 18.80 9.66
C GLN A 464 -25.47 17.60 10.60
N MET A 465 -26.45 16.71 10.38
CA MET A 465 -26.63 15.54 11.24
C MET A 465 -25.44 14.58 11.17
N ILE A 466 -24.80 14.45 9.99
CA ILE A 466 -23.55 13.70 9.86
C ILE A 466 -22.43 14.38 10.66
N ALA A 467 -22.31 15.72 10.60
CA ALA A 467 -21.35 16.47 11.39
C ALA A 467 -21.54 16.27 12.91
N ASP A 468 -22.79 16.29 13.39
CA ASP A 468 -23.12 16.04 14.79
C ASP A 468 -22.73 14.62 15.23
N ASN A 469 -22.95 13.62 14.38
CA ASN A 469 -22.57 12.23 14.65
C ASN A 469 -21.05 11.98 14.53
N LEU A 470 -20.37 12.74 13.67
CA LEU A 470 -18.91 12.75 13.61
C LEU A 470 -18.34 13.28 14.93
N GLY A 471 -18.94 14.35 15.48
CA GLY A 471 -18.62 14.86 16.81
C GLY A 471 -17.20 15.41 16.92
N SER A 472 -16.73 16.09 15.87
CA SER A 472 -15.38 16.68 15.83
C SER A 472 -15.26 17.84 16.81
N ASP A 473 -14.20 17.85 17.62
CA ASP A 473 -13.89 18.87 18.63
C ASP A 473 -12.80 19.86 18.17
N LYS A 474 -12.31 19.72 16.93
CA LYS A 474 -11.23 20.54 16.36
C LYS A 474 -11.64 22.00 16.13
N GLY A 475 -12.93 22.29 16.01
CA GLY A 475 -13.42 23.61 15.63
C GLY A 475 -13.02 23.99 14.18
N GLU A 476 -12.85 22.99 13.33
CA GLU A 476 -12.47 23.11 11.92
C GLU A 476 -13.48 22.35 11.06
N VAL A 477 -13.85 22.91 9.92
CA VAL A 477 -14.85 22.30 9.03
C VAL A 477 -14.53 22.55 7.55
N VAL A 478 -14.95 21.63 6.70
CA VAL A 478 -14.93 21.79 5.25
C VAL A 478 -16.31 22.28 4.79
N LEU A 479 -16.35 23.31 3.94
CA LEU A 479 -17.58 23.84 3.37
C LEU A 479 -17.52 23.79 1.84
N THR A 480 -18.48 23.09 1.22
CA THR A 480 -18.58 22.97 -0.24
C THR A 480 -19.99 23.28 -0.73
N THR A 481 -20.14 23.45 -2.04
CA THR A 481 -21.49 23.54 -2.63
C THR A 481 -22.24 22.22 -2.45
N GLY A 482 -23.52 22.31 -2.11
CA GLY A 482 -24.42 21.15 -2.10
C GLY A 482 -25.05 20.88 -3.46
N LEU A 483 -24.85 21.73 -4.48
CA LEU A 483 -25.50 21.60 -5.78
C LEU A 483 -24.75 20.71 -6.78
N ASN A 484 -23.48 20.39 -6.48
CA ASN A 484 -22.61 19.56 -7.29
C ASN A 484 -21.69 18.74 -6.36
N TYR A 485 -20.96 17.77 -6.88
CA TYR A 485 -20.19 16.79 -6.10
C TYR A 485 -18.65 16.86 -6.18
N PRO A 486 -17.99 17.29 -7.29
CA PRO A 486 -16.55 17.05 -7.45
C PRO A 486 -15.66 17.64 -6.35
N ASP A 487 -15.97 18.86 -5.89
CA ASP A 487 -15.19 19.56 -4.87
C ASP A 487 -15.22 18.83 -3.53
N ALA A 488 -16.40 18.34 -3.13
CA ALA A 488 -16.58 17.58 -1.90
C ALA A 488 -15.94 16.19 -1.98
N LEU A 489 -15.97 15.54 -3.14
CA LEU A 489 -15.32 14.24 -3.34
C LEU A 489 -13.79 14.37 -3.28
N ALA A 490 -13.22 15.40 -3.91
CA ALA A 490 -11.77 15.60 -3.94
C ALA A 490 -11.18 15.88 -2.54
N VAL A 491 -11.90 16.63 -1.69
CA VAL A 491 -11.46 16.93 -0.32
C VAL A 491 -11.82 15.83 0.68
N ALA A 492 -12.73 14.91 0.34
CA ALA A 492 -13.23 13.88 1.26
C ALA A 492 -12.12 13.04 1.93
N PRO A 493 -11.07 12.56 1.24
CA PRO A 493 -10.00 11.81 1.88
C PRO A 493 -9.27 12.61 2.97
N TYR A 494 -9.05 13.90 2.73
CA TYR A 494 -8.41 14.80 3.71
C TYR A 494 -9.33 15.03 4.90
N ALA A 495 -10.58 15.40 4.65
CA ALA A 495 -11.57 15.64 5.68
C ALA A 495 -11.76 14.40 6.57
N ALA A 496 -11.76 13.21 5.97
CA ALA A 496 -11.87 11.95 6.68
C ALA A 496 -10.67 11.69 7.60
N ARG A 497 -9.45 11.74 7.08
CA ARG A 497 -8.23 11.54 7.88
C ARG A 497 -8.07 12.57 9.00
N GLN A 498 -8.52 13.79 8.76
CA GLN A 498 -8.46 14.86 9.75
C GLN A 498 -9.69 14.89 10.67
N GLY A 499 -10.70 14.03 10.49
CA GLY A 499 -11.93 14.06 11.28
C GLY A 499 -12.68 15.40 11.18
N LEU A 500 -12.61 16.05 10.02
CA LEU A 500 -13.32 17.31 9.75
C LEU A 500 -14.69 17.00 9.15
N PRO A 501 -15.77 17.61 9.66
CA PRO A 501 -17.06 17.50 9.00
C PRO A 501 -17.04 18.17 7.62
N ILE A 502 -17.81 17.63 6.68
CA ILE A 502 -18.10 18.27 5.40
C ILE A 502 -19.51 18.83 5.47
N LEU A 503 -19.63 20.16 5.39
CA LEU A 503 -20.90 20.86 5.32
C LEU A 503 -21.19 21.29 3.88
N LEU A 504 -22.48 21.33 3.56
CA LEU A 504 -22.96 21.73 2.24
C LEU A 504 -23.65 23.09 2.31
N THR A 505 -23.57 23.88 1.24
CA THR A 505 -24.24 25.19 1.14
C THR A 505 -24.89 25.45 -0.22
N ARG A 506 -25.69 26.52 -0.34
CA ARG A 506 -26.10 27.07 -1.64
C ARG A 506 -25.09 28.14 -2.05
N PRO A 507 -24.88 28.40 -3.36
CA PRO A 507 -23.81 29.28 -3.81
C PRO A 507 -23.80 30.69 -3.22
N GLN A 508 -24.97 31.25 -2.90
CA GLN A 508 -25.11 32.65 -2.46
C GLN A 508 -25.74 32.78 -1.07
N SER A 509 -26.04 31.67 -0.38
CA SER A 509 -26.63 31.73 0.97
C SER A 509 -26.44 30.41 1.71
N ALA A 510 -26.00 30.50 2.97
CA ALA A 510 -25.97 29.35 3.87
C ALA A 510 -27.41 28.99 4.31
N PRO A 511 -27.87 27.74 4.08
CA PRO A 511 -29.08 27.21 4.70
C PRO A 511 -29.00 27.27 6.24
N ALA A 512 -30.14 27.28 6.92
CA ALA A 512 -30.19 27.35 8.39
C ALA A 512 -29.37 26.24 9.06
N ALA A 513 -29.48 25.00 8.58
CA ALA A 513 -28.71 23.85 9.05
C ALA A 513 -27.19 24.09 8.97
N THR A 514 -26.72 24.62 7.83
CA THR A 514 -25.32 24.96 7.61
C THR A 514 -24.86 26.08 8.53
N LYS A 515 -25.67 27.14 8.71
CA LYS A 515 -25.37 28.24 9.64
C LYS A 515 -25.27 27.74 11.07
N ASP A 516 -26.15 26.84 11.48
CA ASP A 516 -26.15 26.26 12.82
C ASP A 516 -24.89 25.44 13.06
N ALA A 517 -24.48 24.61 12.11
CA ALA A 517 -23.25 23.82 12.20
C ALA A 517 -21.95 24.66 12.19
N LEU A 518 -22.00 25.89 11.65
CA LEU A 518 -20.86 26.82 11.59
C LEU A 518 -20.63 27.63 12.88
N LYS A 519 -21.62 27.71 13.79
CA LYS A 519 -21.57 28.59 14.98
C LYS A 519 -20.39 28.33 15.90
N ASP A 520 -20.07 27.05 16.09
CA ASP A 520 -19.03 26.60 17.02
C ASP A 520 -17.68 26.36 16.33
N GLN A 521 -17.57 26.69 15.04
CA GLN A 521 -16.34 26.51 14.27
C GLN A 521 -15.44 27.75 14.36
N SER A 522 -14.14 27.52 14.49
CA SER A 522 -13.10 28.54 14.50
C SER A 522 -12.45 28.74 13.13
N GLN A 523 -12.52 27.73 12.26
CA GLN A 523 -11.98 27.77 10.91
C GLN A 523 -12.85 27.00 9.91
N VAL A 524 -12.95 27.55 8.69
CA VAL A 524 -13.65 26.95 7.55
C VAL A 524 -12.67 26.84 6.38
N TYR A 525 -12.56 25.63 5.84
CA TYR A 525 -11.95 25.37 4.55
C TYR A 525 -13.03 25.40 3.47
N VAL A 526 -13.05 26.46 2.67
CA VAL A 526 -13.98 26.58 1.54
C VAL A 526 -13.37 25.89 0.33
N ILE A 527 -14.07 24.89 -0.20
CA ILE A 527 -13.62 24.17 -1.40
C ILE A 527 -14.53 24.55 -2.57
N GLY A 528 -13.90 25.07 -3.62
CA GLY A 528 -14.56 25.63 -4.80
C GLY A 528 -14.48 27.16 -4.86
N GLY A 529 -14.61 27.69 -6.07
CA GLY A 529 -14.52 29.13 -6.33
C GLY A 529 -15.76 29.92 -5.88
N ASP A 530 -15.70 31.24 -6.03
CA ASP A 530 -16.75 32.17 -5.58
C ASP A 530 -18.11 31.94 -6.26
N ASP A 531 -18.11 31.38 -7.48
CA ASP A 531 -19.33 31.06 -8.23
C ASP A 531 -20.15 29.91 -7.60
N VAL A 532 -19.48 29.01 -6.86
CA VAL A 532 -20.12 27.83 -6.24
C VAL A 532 -20.27 27.97 -4.72
N VAL A 533 -19.44 28.80 -4.08
CA VAL A 533 -19.55 29.23 -2.67
C VAL A 533 -19.06 30.68 -2.56
N SER A 534 -19.97 31.65 -2.60
CA SER A 534 -19.59 33.07 -2.50
C SER A 534 -19.34 33.50 -1.07
N ASP A 535 -18.65 34.62 -0.90
CA ASP A 535 -18.36 35.20 0.42
C ASP A 535 -19.63 35.54 1.23
N ALA A 536 -20.76 35.76 0.55
CA ALA A 536 -22.06 35.99 1.21
C ALA A 536 -22.53 34.80 2.05
N VAL A 537 -22.05 33.59 1.75
CA VAL A 537 -22.34 32.38 2.56
C VAL A 537 -21.74 32.51 3.96
N LEU A 538 -20.59 33.18 4.08
CA LEU A 538 -19.80 33.29 5.30
C LEU A 538 -19.80 34.70 5.91
N GLU A 539 -20.72 35.59 5.49
CA GLU A 539 -20.79 36.97 5.97
C GLU A 539 -20.95 37.07 7.51
N GLU A 540 -21.66 36.11 8.12
CA GLU A 540 -21.88 36.03 9.57
C GLU A 540 -20.80 35.22 10.30
N PHE A 541 -19.86 34.59 9.58
CA PHE A 541 -18.80 33.77 10.15
C PHE A 541 -17.59 34.62 10.51
N ASN A 542 -17.16 34.56 11.78
CA ASN A 542 -16.08 35.41 12.31
C ASN A 542 -14.75 34.67 12.51
N GLY A 543 -14.66 33.40 12.09
CA GLY A 543 -13.45 32.59 12.18
C GLY A 543 -12.52 32.75 10.98
N ARG A 544 -11.47 31.91 10.94
CA ARG A 544 -10.53 31.86 9.81
C ARG A 544 -11.18 31.20 8.61
N VAL A 545 -11.01 31.78 7.42
CA VAL A 545 -11.48 31.20 6.16
C VAL A 545 -10.29 30.99 5.24
N ASP A 546 -10.05 29.74 4.88
CA ASP A 546 -9.05 29.36 3.86
C ASP A 546 -9.80 28.78 2.66
N ARG A 547 -9.60 29.34 1.47
CA ARG A 547 -10.25 28.87 0.24
C ARG A 547 -9.26 28.10 -0.64
N ILE A 548 -9.67 26.93 -1.12
CA ILE A 548 -8.96 26.15 -2.13
C ILE A 548 -9.88 26.01 -3.34
N SER A 549 -9.42 26.47 -4.50
CA SER A 549 -10.23 26.49 -5.71
C SER A 549 -9.38 26.64 -6.97
N GLY A 550 -9.76 25.92 -8.02
CA GLY A 550 -9.25 26.09 -9.37
C GLY A 550 -10.37 26.41 -10.38
N PRO A 551 -10.02 26.78 -11.62
CA PRO A 551 -10.98 27.14 -12.66
C PRO A 551 -11.89 25.98 -13.10
N THR A 552 -11.49 24.72 -12.88
CA THR A 552 -12.36 23.55 -13.06
C THR A 552 -12.24 22.60 -11.87
N ARG A 553 -13.07 21.55 -11.87
CA ARG A 553 -13.03 20.47 -10.87
C ARG A 553 -11.67 19.76 -10.80
N PHE A 554 -10.94 19.74 -11.92
CA PHE A 554 -9.65 19.07 -12.02
C PHE A 554 -8.53 19.91 -11.39
N GLU A 555 -8.50 21.21 -11.65
CA GLU A 555 -7.57 22.13 -10.99
C GLU A 555 -7.91 22.26 -9.50
N THR A 556 -9.19 22.30 -9.12
CA THR A 556 -9.58 22.31 -7.70
C THR A 556 -9.09 21.04 -7.00
N ALA A 557 -9.26 19.86 -7.61
CA ALA A 557 -8.74 18.61 -7.07
C ALA A 557 -7.21 18.60 -6.96
N ALA A 558 -6.50 19.09 -7.99
CA ALA A 558 -5.04 19.23 -7.96
C ALA A 558 -4.58 20.17 -6.82
N ASP A 559 -5.21 21.35 -6.69
CA ASP A 559 -4.87 22.32 -5.66
C ASP A 559 -5.14 21.79 -4.24
N ILE A 560 -6.19 20.98 -4.05
CA ILE A 560 -6.44 20.26 -2.78
C ILE A 560 -5.26 19.34 -2.45
N ILE A 561 -4.80 18.55 -3.42
CA ILE A 561 -3.72 17.58 -3.22
C ILE A 561 -2.37 18.27 -2.98
N ASP A 562 -2.10 19.38 -3.65
CA ASP A 562 -0.87 20.14 -3.48
C ASP A 562 -0.87 20.95 -2.16
N THR A 563 -2.05 21.36 -1.68
CA THR A 563 -2.20 22.13 -0.43
C THR A 563 -2.18 21.23 0.80
N PHE A 564 -2.87 20.09 0.73
CA PHE A 564 -3.05 19.19 1.87
C PHE A 564 -2.14 17.96 1.74
N ASP A 565 -1.48 17.58 2.83
CA ASP A 565 -0.65 16.38 2.84
C ASP A 565 -1.52 15.10 2.81
N LEU A 566 -1.89 14.69 1.60
CA LEU A 566 -2.72 13.53 1.29
C LEU A 566 -1.91 12.24 1.07
N GLY A 567 -0.63 12.22 1.50
CA GLY A 567 0.31 11.17 1.12
C GLY A 567 0.62 11.18 -0.37
N ASN A 568 1.55 10.32 -0.79
CA ASN A 568 2.01 10.27 -2.18
C ASN A 568 2.47 8.87 -2.64
N GLN A 569 2.38 7.85 -1.79
CA GLN A 569 2.84 6.50 -2.10
C GLN A 569 1.95 5.80 -3.12
N GLN A 570 0.65 6.12 -3.09
CA GLN A 570 -0.38 5.61 -3.98
C GLN A 570 -1.45 6.67 -4.13
N ALA A 571 -2.23 6.63 -5.22
CA ALA A 571 -3.43 7.45 -5.38
C ALA A 571 -4.60 6.63 -5.92
N LEU A 572 -5.82 7.00 -5.51
CA LEU A 572 -7.03 6.47 -6.12
C LEU A 572 -7.44 7.39 -7.26
N VAL A 573 -7.89 6.84 -8.38
CA VAL A 573 -8.19 7.58 -9.60
C VAL A 573 -9.63 7.33 -10.00
N ALA A 574 -10.43 8.38 -10.06
CA ALA A 574 -11.83 8.30 -10.45
C ALA A 574 -12.17 9.33 -11.52
N THR A 575 -13.25 9.06 -12.27
CA THR A 575 -13.77 10.04 -13.22
C THR A 575 -14.24 11.30 -12.48
N GLY A 576 -13.88 12.47 -13.01
CA GLY A 576 -14.44 13.73 -12.55
C GLY A 576 -15.89 13.93 -12.98
N TYR A 577 -16.46 13.08 -13.85
CA TYR A 577 -17.79 13.29 -14.44
C TYR A 577 -18.92 12.50 -13.77
N ASN A 578 -18.61 11.62 -12.82
CA ASN A 578 -19.59 10.87 -12.03
C ASN A 578 -19.14 10.84 -10.55
N TYR A 579 -19.97 10.32 -9.64
CA TYR A 579 -19.72 10.42 -8.21
C TYR A 579 -19.57 9.09 -7.47
N ALA A 580 -20.22 8.01 -7.92
CA ALA A 580 -20.42 6.82 -7.07
C ALA A 580 -19.10 6.11 -6.71
N ASP A 581 -18.22 5.93 -7.70
CA ASP A 581 -16.93 5.25 -7.50
C ASP A 581 -15.98 6.14 -6.68
N ALA A 582 -15.95 7.45 -6.96
CA ALA A 582 -15.19 8.44 -6.17
C ALA A 582 -15.68 8.56 -4.71
N LEU A 583 -17.00 8.50 -4.48
CA LEU A 583 -17.61 8.56 -3.15
C LEU A 583 -17.16 7.39 -2.30
N THR A 584 -17.34 6.17 -2.81
CA THR A 584 -17.00 4.94 -2.09
C THR A 584 -15.49 4.79 -1.96
N GLY A 585 -14.74 5.11 -3.01
CA GLY A 585 -13.28 5.12 -3.01
C GLY A 585 -12.66 6.19 -2.12
N SER A 586 -13.33 7.31 -1.82
CA SER A 586 -12.75 8.36 -0.98
C SER A 586 -12.40 7.88 0.44
N VAL A 587 -13.16 6.92 0.98
CA VAL A 587 -12.89 6.32 2.29
C VAL A 587 -11.68 5.38 2.21
N LEU A 588 -11.57 4.59 1.13
CA LEU A 588 -10.39 3.77 0.87
C LEU A 588 -9.14 4.65 0.68
N ALA A 589 -9.24 5.78 -0.03
CA ALA A 589 -8.16 6.74 -0.15
C ALA A 589 -7.72 7.30 1.21
N ALA A 590 -8.68 7.64 2.08
CA ALA A 590 -8.38 8.05 3.45
C ALA A 590 -7.66 6.94 4.25
N LYS A 591 -8.13 5.69 4.15
CA LYS A 591 -7.53 4.51 4.82
C LYS A 591 -6.10 4.26 4.37
N LYS A 592 -5.84 4.43 3.07
CA LYS A 592 -4.52 4.22 2.45
C LYS A 592 -3.58 5.42 2.52
N ASN A 593 -3.95 6.50 3.23
CA ASN A 593 -3.18 7.74 3.24
C ASN A 593 -2.85 8.22 1.80
N ALA A 594 -3.87 8.25 0.95
CA ALA A 594 -3.74 8.51 -0.48
C ALA A 594 -4.67 9.66 -0.93
N PRO A 595 -4.27 10.44 -1.95
CA PRO A 595 -5.18 11.39 -2.59
C PRO A 595 -6.18 10.67 -3.52
N LEU A 596 -7.30 11.34 -3.80
CA LEU A 596 -8.25 10.96 -4.84
C LEU A 596 -8.06 11.88 -6.06
N LEU A 597 -7.47 11.33 -7.12
CA LEU A 597 -7.26 12.04 -8.39
C LEU A 597 -8.56 12.00 -9.21
N LEU A 598 -9.00 13.17 -9.67
CA LEU A 598 -10.09 13.27 -10.63
C LEU A 598 -9.54 13.41 -12.05
N VAL A 599 -9.95 12.51 -12.94
CA VAL A 599 -9.51 12.47 -14.34
C VAL A 599 -10.68 12.56 -15.32
N ARG A 600 -10.37 12.74 -16.61
CA ARG A 600 -11.36 12.54 -17.67
C ARG A 600 -11.35 11.06 -18.05
N GLU A 601 -12.28 10.65 -18.90
CA GLU A 601 -12.42 9.25 -19.33
C GLU A 601 -11.09 8.72 -19.88
N ASN A 602 -10.53 9.33 -20.93
CA ASN A 602 -9.37 8.78 -21.63
C ASN A 602 -8.13 9.70 -21.56
N ASN A 603 -8.13 10.68 -20.65
CA ASN A 603 -6.95 11.54 -20.48
C ASN A 603 -6.82 12.14 -19.08
N ILE A 604 -5.57 12.33 -18.66
CA ILE A 604 -5.23 13.01 -17.42
C ILE A 604 -5.23 14.52 -17.69
N PRO A 605 -5.94 15.34 -16.90
CA PRO A 605 -5.86 16.80 -17.03
C PRO A 605 -4.44 17.31 -16.72
N ALA A 606 -3.93 18.28 -17.47
CA ALA A 606 -2.56 18.80 -17.31
C ALA A 606 -2.22 19.29 -15.89
N ALA A 607 -3.20 19.81 -15.15
CA ALA A 607 -3.01 20.17 -13.73
C ALA A 607 -2.74 18.92 -12.87
N MET A 608 -3.46 17.83 -13.13
CA MET A 608 -3.29 16.57 -12.42
C MET A 608 -1.98 15.88 -12.80
N GLU A 609 -1.56 15.92 -14.07
CA GLU A 609 -0.23 15.44 -14.49
C GLU A 609 0.89 16.15 -13.70
N ARG A 610 0.79 17.48 -13.57
CA ARG A 610 1.75 18.26 -12.78
C ARG A 610 1.76 17.85 -11.31
N THR A 611 0.60 17.67 -10.69
CA THR A 611 0.47 17.24 -9.29
C THR A 611 1.08 15.85 -9.12
N ILE A 612 0.75 14.89 -9.98
CA ILE A 612 1.34 13.55 -10.01
C ILE A 612 2.87 13.62 -10.05
N SER A 613 3.43 14.38 -11.00
CA SER A 613 4.89 14.53 -11.13
C SER A 613 5.51 15.26 -9.95
N THR A 614 4.89 16.31 -9.42
CA THR A 614 5.44 17.10 -8.32
C THR A 614 5.43 16.31 -7.01
N ARG A 615 4.38 15.52 -6.78
CA ARG A 615 4.22 14.69 -5.59
C ARG A 615 4.92 13.34 -5.71
N GLN A 616 5.43 12.98 -6.90
CA GLN A 616 6.09 11.71 -7.20
C GLN A 616 5.17 10.51 -6.92
N ILE A 617 3.89 10.64 -7.30
CA ILE A 617 2.92 9.54 -7.18
C ILE A 617 3.19 8.56 -8.31
N HIS A 618 3.40 7.29 -8.01
CA HIS A 618 3.76 6.28 -9.03
C HIS A 618 2.86 5.04 -9.02
N ASN A 619 2.04 4.84 -7.99
CA ASN A 619 1.10 3.71 -7.88
C ASN A 619 -0.34 4.22 -7.91
N TYR A 620 -1.18 3.58 -8.72
CA TYR A 620 -2.56 4.03 -8.91
C TYR A 620 -3.57 2.91 -8.74
N ILE A 621 -4.70 3.22 -8.10
CA ILE A 621 -5.88 2.36 -8.06
C ILE A 621 -6.99 3.05 -8.85
N LEU A 622 -7.33 2.52 -10.02
CA LEU A 622 -8.40 3.00 -10.86
C LEU A 622 -9.75 2.55 -10.30
N LEU A 623 -10.69 3.47 -10.15
CA LEU A 623 -12.02 3.21 -9.63
C LEU A 623 -13.04 3.26 -10.78
N GLY A 624 -13.73 2.14 -10.99
CA GLY A 624 -14.70 1.95 -12.06
C GLY A 624 -14.13 1.22 -13.29
N GLY A 625 -15.03 0.83 -14.20
CA GLY A 625 -14.67 0.13 -15.43
C GLY A 625 -13.89 1.01 -16.42
N SER A 626 -13.30 0.37 -17.43
CA SER A 626 -12.56 1.05 -18.52
C SER A 626 -13.40 2.10 -19.23
N ASP A 627 -14.70 1.85 -19.44
CA ASP A 627 -15.63 2.79 -20.10
C ASP A 627 -15.87 4.09 -19.32
N VAL A 628 -15.33 4.23 -18.10
CA VAL A 628 -15.49 5.40 -17.23
C VAL A 628 -14.13 6.04 -16.89
N VAL A 629 -13.09 5.21 -16.75
CA VAL A 629 -11.71 5.62 -16.45
C VAL A 629 -10.75 4.75 -17.27
N ASP A 630 -10.32 5.27 -18.42
CA ASP A 630 -9.37 4.67 -19.38
C ASP A 630 -8.08 5.50 -19.46
N VAL A 631 -7.44 5.70 -18.31
CA VAL A 631 -6.17 6.46 -18.21
C VAL A 631 -5.01 5.60 -17.74
N ALA A 632 -5.15 4.27 -17.78
CA ALA A 632 -4.12 3.37 -17.31
C ALA A 632 -2.81 3.54 -18.12
N ASP A 633 -2.91 3.65 -19.44
CA ASP A 633 -1.76 3.88 -20.33
C ASP A 633 -1.09 5.24 -20.08
N PRO A 634 -1.81 6.40 -20.09
CA PRO A 634 -1.21 7.68 -19.71
C PRO A 634 -0.56 7.69 -18.32
N LEU A 635 -1.11 6.98 -17.32
CA LEU A 635 -0.52 6.89 -15.99
C LEU A 635 0.75 6.05 -15.98
N ALA A 636 0.78 4.96 -16.76
CA ALA A 636 1.95 4.12 -16.95
C ALA A 636 3.08 4.88 -17.65
N GLU A 637 2.78 5.64 -18.70
CA GLU A 637 3.72 6.53 -19.37
C GLU A 637 4.27 7.62 -18.44
N LEU A 638 3.43 8.22 -17.60
CA LEU A 638 3.91 9.20 -16.60
C LEU A 638 4.85 8.54 -15.60
N ALA A 639 4.51 7.35 -15.09
CA ALA A 639 5.36 6.59 -14.21
C ALA A 639 6.69 6.25 -14.89
N GLU A 640 6.68 5.90 -16.19
CA GLU A 640 7.87 5.68 -16.99
C GLU A 640 8.84 6.87 -16.89
N ASN A 641 8.32 8.07 -17.17
CA ASN A 641 9.10 9.31 -17.27
C ASN A 641 9.63 9.82 -15.92
N MET A 642 8.98 9.51 -14.79
CA MET A 642 9.41 9.99 -13.47
C MET A 642 10.62 9.25 -12.89
N MET A 643 10.91 8.02 -13.38
CA MET A 643 12.00 7.19 -12.88
C MET A 643 13.28 7.27 -13.74
N GLN A 644 13.27 8.09 -14.80
CA GLN A 644 14.44 8.43 -15.63
C GLN A 644 15.07 9.73 -15.13
#